data_AF-A0A954C3L2-F1
#
_entry.id   AF-A0A954C3L2-F1
#
_cell.length_a   1.000
_cell.length_b   1.000
_cell.length_c   1.000
_cell.angle_alpha   90.00
_cell.angle_beta   90.00
_cell.angle_gamma   90.00
#
_symmetry.space_group_name_H-M   'P 1'
#
loop_
_entity.id
_entity.type
_entity.pdbx_description
1 polymer ?
#
loop_
_entity_poly.entity_id
_entity_poly.type
_entity_poly.pdbx_seq_one_letter_code
_entity_poly.pdbx_strand_id
1 'polypeptide(L)'
;MSQPPLVVVSHLEDLSVYLGPVLSAEDFLGQDTEAPLVINLCRGWRYLSEGYYVSLLAEARGLDVIPTPATIAGIQDPQRLFRSLAEAGIPIVDTEAMTDRGRSLPAVIAPGKGSERLLVRQREGGALTYRRAQDAETARVVVLLGSCREPSFRQLAAAVYRVLPLPLLELQLLRDDGRWCVVRAAPLYLPDLGPADLEELARVIPERAKRRLTPPRKRSRASLAVLYDENEANLPSSPETIERLIKVAAREDVLVQTLSPGELDRLPEFDALFVRTVTGPDLPSFTAALRAETLGMPAIDDTASILRCCNKVYLHELLTRGDVPTPETRVFGRQTGFAQLSEDLGLPFVIKLPDGSFSAAVFKVATEEEFFARADPLFERSPLLLAQRFLPSAFDWRIGTLGGAPLFAAKYYMARGHWQIAAATRRGPRFGRVEAVAIDEVPPAVLDIALRAANLVGRGFYGVDLKQLEDRVVVIEVNDNPNLDVGHEDRLEGDRVYERIVAHFLERIEAGFRAPSGESGATSRQRGANPGLREEELAAWRLPIAPPAGPEPQPPYKAFEVCGLELEYALVDRDLNACSLVEPALATLAGRPTSEVELGVVGITNEITDHVLEIRTNAPLASLVETERVLVEGVRRAGALLADRFQGARLLPTSMHPWLIPSRAHLWRRSNRRIYGTYERLFDTATHGWRNVQACHVNLPLGSEAEGIAMLNASALLVPYLPALAASSPMLEGELGAAVDNRISHLLTHQVKIPESQGELVPDYATGFAQYKRDVLGTMYRAVDRLVDSSPIRREFLNARGAVIKFSRMALEVRILDVQECVRCDVAIASFVRWCLASLASDLQASALALPDHGALVADLHATVELGCEARVLAPHLDGLSRDAQGRASVRDVLRAFLARAQREVSPDEAPYLELVEQLIASGSLAERLRAVLSPLVGDDDAFTEAARGIYIELADCLLDNEPWSGRGLRKAP
;
A
#
# COMPACT_ATOMS: atom_id res chain seq x y z
N MET A 1 -36.60 -19.83 -23.11
CA MET A 1 -36.29 -18.53 -23.74
C MET A 1 -35.90 -17.59 -22.63
N SER A 2 -34.69 -17.04 -22.63
CA SER A 2 -34.22 -16.13 -21.57
C SER A 2 -35.09 -14.88 -21.52
N GLN A 3 -35.52 -14.46 -20.33
CA GLN A 3 -36.21 -13.17 -20.19
C GLN A 3 -35.25 -12.06 -20.64
N PRO A 4 -35.69 -11.14 -21.52
CA PRO A 4 -34.87 -10.02 -21.96
C PRO A 4 -34.52 -9.08 -20.79
N PRO A 5 -33.39 -8.37 -20.84
CA PRO A 5 -33.04 -7.41 -19.81
C PRO A 5 -34.06 -6.27 -19.83
N LEU A 6 -34.37 -5.73 -18.65
CA LEU A 6 -35.19 -4.53 -18.53
C LEU A 6 -34.28 -3.31 -18.67
N VAL A 7 -34.57 -2.47 -19.65
CA VAL A 7 -33.86 -1.20 -19.80
C VAL A 7 -34.66 -0.10 -19.09
N VAL A 8 -34.02 0.68 -18.24
CA VAL A 8 -34.64 1.82 -17.56
C VAL A 8 -34.03 3.11 -18.08
N VAL A 9 -34.87 4.02 -18.54
CA VAL A 9 -34.49 5.32 -19.13
C VAL A 9 -35.21 6.47 -18.43
N SER A 10 -34.67 7.68 -18.47
CA SER A 10 -35.39 8.84 -17.93
C SER A 10 -36.64 9.17 -18.74
N HIS A 11 -36.56 9.09 -20.08
CA HIS A 11 -37.70 9.26 -20.98
C HIS A 11 -37.73 8.15 -22.03
N LEU A 12 -38.89 7.54 -22.27
CA LEU A 12 -39.04 6.39 -23.18
C LEU A 12 -38.59 6.71 -24.62
N GLU A 13 -38.73 7.97 -25.05
CA GLU A 13 -38.31 8.45 -26.36
C GLU A 13 -36.79 8.37 -26.60
N ASP A 14 -35.98 8.37 -25.53
CA ASP A 14 -34.51 8.32 -25.60
C ASP A 14 -33.95 7.03 -26.20
N LEU A 15 -34.76 5.96 -26.23
CA LEU A 15 -34.38 4.67 -26.78
C LEU A 15 -35.48 4.07 -27.67
N SER A 16 -36.04 4.91 -28.54
CA SER A 16 -37.12 4.52 -29.48
C SER A 16 -36.75 3.42 -30.49
N VAL A 17 -35.45 3.19 -30.72
CA VAL A 17 -34.94 2.17 -31.66
C VAL A 17 -34.85 0.76 -31.06
N TYR A 18 -34.98 0.62 -29.73
CA TYR A 18 -34.92 -0.67 -29.06
C TYR A 18 -36.33 -1.25 -28.88
N LEU A 19 -36.53 -2.49 -29.34
CA LEU A 19 -37.83 -3.17 -29.34
C LEU A 19 -38.04 -4.12 -28.14
N GLY A 20 -37.12 -4.11 -27.16
CA GLY A 20 -37.24 -4.92 -25.94
C GLY A 20 -37.95 -4.19 -24.78
N PRO A 21 -38.00 -4.78 -23.58
CA PRO A 21 -38.66 -4.15 -22.43
C PRO A 21 -37.94 -2.87 -22.00
N VAL A 22 -38.66 -1.76 -22.02
CA VAL A 22 -38.18 -0.45 -21.55
C VAL A 22 -39.20 0.12 -20.56
N LEU A 23 -38.72 0.66 -19.44
CA LEU A 23 -39.52 1.43 -18.49
C LEU A 23 -38.92 2.83 -18.29
N SER A 24 -39.77 3.79 -17.95
CA SER A 24 -39.29 5.07 -17.44
C SER A 24 -38.74 4.88 -16.01
N ALA A 25 -37.83 5.77 -15.59
CA ALA A 25 -37.30 5.76 -14.24
C ALA A 25 -38.44 5.96 -13.22
N GLU A 26 -39.37 6.87 -13.47
CA GLU A 26 -40.55 7.11 -12.63
C GLU A 26 -41.38 5.84 -12.44
N ASP A 27 -41.70 5.12 -13.52
CA ASP A 27 -42.48 3.89 -13.46
C ASP A 27 -41.72 2.79 -12.71
N PHE A 28 -40.40 2.63 -12.96
CA PHE A 28 -39.58 1.62 -12.27
C PHE A 28 -39.48 1.86 -10.76
N LEU A 29 -39.41 3.13 -10.35
CA LEU A 29 -39.36 3.51 -8.94
C LEU A 29 -40.73 3.31 -8.27
N GLY A 30 -41.82 3.60 -8.99
CA GLY A 30 -43.19 3.55 -8.48
C GLY A 30 -43.83 2.15 -8.40
N GLN A 31 -43.28 1.15 -9.10
CA GLN A 31 -43.84 -0.21 -9.11
C GLN A 31 -42.78 -1.29 -8.84
N ASP A 32 -43.21 -2.41 -8.26
CA ASP A 32 -42.35 -3.56 -8.08
C ASP A 32 -42.19 -4.29 -9.41
N THR A 33 -40.94 -4.52 -9.82
CA THR A 33 -40.63 -5.00 -11.17
C THR A 33 -39.70 -6.20 -11.08
N GLU A 34 -40.10 -7.33 -11.67
CA GLU A 34 -39.26 -8.51 -11.77
C GLU A 34 -38.50 -8.51 -13.10
N ALA A 35 -37.17 -8.46 -13.04
CA ALA A 35 -36.30 -8.59 -14.21
C ALA A 35 -34.96 -9.25 -13.83
N PRO A 36 -34.40 -10.15 -14.66
CA PRO A 36 -33.13 -10.83 -14.36
C PRO A 36 -31.90 -9.90 -14.48
N LEU A 37 -32.06 -8.74 -15.13
CA LEU A 37 -31.04 -7.71 -15.27
C LEU A 37 -31.71 -6.38 -15.60
N VAL A 38 -31.36 -5.34 -14.85
CA VAL A 38 -31.71 -3.95 -15.10
C VAL A 38 -30.52 -3.24 -15.75
N ILE A 39 -30.70 -2.72 -16.96
CA ILE A 39 -29.72 -1.85 -17.62
C ILE A 39 -30.21 -0.41 -17.47
N ASN A 40 -29.57 0.32 -16.57
CA ASN A 40 -29.94 1.67 -16.21
C ASN A 40 -29.23 2.68 -17.14
N LEU A 41 -30.00 3.22 -18.09
CA LEU A 41 -29.56 4.21 -19.07
C LEU A 41 -30.15 5.60 -18.81
N CYS A 42 -30.48 5.92 -17.56
CA CYS A 42 -31.00 7.23 -17.18
C CYS A 42 -30.02 8.36 -17.53
N ARG A 43 -30.53 9.58 -17.72
CA ARG A 43 -29.77 10.77 -18.15
C ARG A 43 -28.77 11.30 -17.11
N GLY A 44 -28.63 10.64 -15.96
CA GLY A 44 -27.67 11.00 -14.92
C GLY A 44 -27.66 10.05 -13.73
N TRP A 45 -26.46 9.72 -13.23
CA TRP A 45 -26.23 8.87 -12.06
C TRP A 45 -25.67 9.64 -10.85
N ARG A 46 -25.91 10.96 -10.77
CA ARG A 46 -25.47 11.74 -9.60
C ARG A 46 -26.14 11.23 -8.33
N TYR A 47 -25.48 11.38 -7.19
CA TYR A 47 -26.09 11.06 -5.90
C TYR A 47 -27.45 11.75 -5.76
N LEU A 48 -28.47 10.99 -5.32
CA LEU A 48 -29.88 11.40 -5.25
C LEU A 48 -30.59 11.69 -6.59
N SER A 49 -30.01 11.37 -7.75
CA SER A 49 -30.72 11.42 -9.02
C SER A 49 -31.65 10.22 -9.21
N GLU A 50 -32.63 10.33 -10.12
CA GLU A 50 -33.48 9.20 -10.53
C GLU A 50 -32.65 7.98 -10.94
N GLY A 51 -31.61 8.19 -11.75
CA GLY A 51 -30.70 7.13 -12.16
C GLY A 51 -29.94 6.50 -10.99
N TYR A 52 -29.58 7.25 -9.96
CA TYR A 52 -28.98 6.67 -8.74
C TYR A 52 -29.99 5.79 -7.99
N TYR A 53 -31.22 6.27 -7.80
CA TYR A 53 -32.27 5.50 -7.12
C TYR A 53 -32.70 4.25 -7.89
N VAL A 54 -32.70 4.29 -9.23
CA VAL A 54 -32.97 3.10 -10.07
C VAL A 54 -31.96 2.00 -9.77
N SER A 55 -30.66 2.32 -9.72
CA SER A 55 -29.63 1.33 -9.39
C SER A 55 -29.70 0.87 -7.93
N LEU A 56 -29.98 1.78 -6.99
CA LEU A 56 -30.10 1.44 -5.57
C LEU A 56 -31.29 0.52 -5.30
N LEU A 57 -32.47 0.81 -5.86
CA LEU A 57 -33.66 0.00 -5.67
C LEU A 57 -33.60 -1.32 -6.43
N ALA A 58 -32.99 -1.36 -7.62
CA ALA A 58 -32.77 -2.62 -8.32
C ALA A 58 -31.93 -3.59 -7.47
N GLU A 59 -30.83 -3.11 -6.88
CA GLU A 59 -29.98 -3.90 -5.99
C GLU A 59 -30.73 -4.31 -4.71
N ALA A 60 -31.47 -3.40 -4.08
CA ALA A 60 -32.28 -3.69 -2.88
C ALA A 60 -33.39 -4.73 -3.14
N ARG A 61 -33.93 -4.78 -4.37
CA ARG A 61 -34.90 -5.80 -4.82
C ARG A 61 -34.23 -7.13 -5.20
N GLY A 62 -32.91 -7.25 -5.06
CA GLY A 62 -32.15 -8.44 -5.43
C GLY A 62 -32.01 -8.65 -6.94
N LEU A 63 -32.25 -7.59 -7.73
CA LEU A 63 -32.07 -7.61 -9.18
C LEU A 63 -30.62 -7.25 -9.51
N ASP A 64 -30.06 -7.88 -10.53
CA ASP A 64 -28.79 -7.44 -11.09
C ASP A 64 -28.97 -6.10 -11.80
N VAL A 65 -28.07 -5.14 -11.59
CA VAL A 65 -28.17 -3.82 -12.20
C VAL A 65 -26.83 -3.31 -12.72
N ILE A 66 -26.87 -2.61 -13.85
CA ILE A 66 -25.71 -1.96 -14.47
C ILE A 66 -26.07 -0.49 -14.76
N PRO A 67 -25.32 0.49 -14.22
CA PRO A 67 -24.24 0.32 -13.25
C PRO A 67 -24.77 0.07 -11.83
N THR A 68 -23.96 -0.56 -10.96
CA THR A 68 -24.33 -0.74 -9.53
C THR A 68 -24.16 0.57 -8.75
N PRO A 69 -24.79 0.72 -7.57
CA PRO A 69 -24.55 1.88 -6.69
C PRO A 69 -23.07 2.07 -6.35
N ALA A 70 -22.33 0.98 -6.15
CA ALA A 70 -20.89 1.02 -5.93
C ALA A 70 -20.10 1.53 -7.15
N THR A 71 -20.47 1.12 -8.37
CA THR A 71 -19.88 1.66 -9.62
C THR A 71 -20.19 3.14 -9.78
N ILE A 72 -21.41 3.57 -9.44
CA ILE A 72 -21.84 4.98 -9.49
C ILE A 72 -21.06 5.84 -8.47
N ALA A 73 -20.82 5.33 -7.26
CA ALA A 73 -19.99 6.03 -6.27
C ALA A 73 -18.53 6.11 -6.74
N GLY A 74 -18.00 5.04 -7.34
CA GLY A 74 -16.62 4.96 -7.82
C GLY A 74 -16.28 5.95 -8.95
N ILE A 75 -17.24 6.33 -9.79
CA ILE A 75 -17.00 7.27 -10.90
C ILE A 75 -16.92 8.74 -10.46
N GLN A 76 -17.22 9.04 -9.19
CA GLN A 76 -17.09 10.39 -8.62
C GLN A 76 -15.64 10.75 -8.26
N ASP A 77 -14.73 9.77 -8.24
CA ASP A 77 -13.29 9.94 -8.06
C ASP A 77 -12.53 9.57 -9.35
N PRO A 78 -12.15 10.58 -10.18
CA PRO A 78 -11.38 10.34 -11.39
C PRO A 78 -10.02 9.66 -11.14
N GLN A 79 -9.37 9.89 -10.00
CA GLN A 79 -8.04 9.33 -9.72
C GLN A 79 -8.13 7.84 -9.36
N ARG A 80 -9.16 7.44 -8.63
CA ARG A 80 -9.45 6.02 -8.36
C ARG A 80 -9.74 5.24 -9.64
N LEU A 81 -10.48 5.85 -10.57
CA LEU A 81 -10.83 5.23 -11.85
C LEU A 81 -9.58 5.00 -12.72
N PHE A 82 -8.68 5.99 -12.82
CA PHE A 82 -7.43 5.84 -13.57
C PHE A 82 -6.48 4.81 -12.95
N ARG A 83 -6.37 4.78 -11.61
CA ARG A 83 -5.61 3.74 -10.90
C ARG A 83 -6.15 2.35 -11.20
N SER A 84 -7.47 2.17 -11.15
CA SER A 84 -8.11 0.88 -11.44
C SER A 84 -7.82 0.40 -12.88
N LEU A 85 -7.81 1.31 -13.86
CA LEU A 85 -7.44 0.98 -15.25
C LEU A 85 -5.95 0.59 -15.37
N ALA A 86 -5.06 1.32 -14.69
CA ALA A 86 -3.62 1.02 -14.70
C ALA A 86 -3.30 -0.33 -14.03
N GLU A 87 -3.92 -0.61 -12.88
CA GLU A 87 -3.79 -1.86 -12.14
C GLU A 87 -4.30 -3.07 -12.94
N ALA A 88 -5.28 -2.86 -13.81
CA ALA A 88 -5.78 -3.86 -14.76
C ALA A 88 -4.91 -4.02 -16.02
N GLY A 89 -3.73 -3.39 -16.07
CA GLY A 89 -2.80 -3.47 -17.19
C GLY A 89 -3.26 -2.73 -18.44
N ILE A 90 -4.27 -1.87 -18.34
CA ILE A 90 -4.75 -1.06 -19.46
C ILE A 90 -3.76 0.11 -19.63
N PRO A 91 -3.15 0.30 -20.82
CA PRO A 91 -2.25 1.41 -21.04
C PRO A 91 -3.00 2.74 -20.83
N ILE A 92 -2.50 3.60 -19.95
CA ILE A 92 -3.05 4.93 -19.68
C ILE A 92 -2.00 6.01 -19.93
N VAL A 93 -2.44 7.21 -20.29
CA VAL A 93 -1.61 8.40 -20.25
C VAL A 93 -2.18 9.30 -19.18
N ASP A 94 -1.39 9.56 -18.15
CA ASP A 94 -1.72 10.55 -17.13
C ASP A 94 -1.81 11.94 -17.80
N THR A 95 -2.95 12.62 -17.66
CA THR A 95 -3.21 13.90 -18.33
C THR A 95 -2.30 15.02 -17.83
N GLU A 96 -1.74 14.88 -16.62
CA GLU A 96 -0.68 15.76 -16.12
C GLU A 96 0.60 15.65 -16.97
N ALA A 97 0.94 14.47 -17.49
CA ALA A 97 2.12 14.26 -18.34
C ALA A 97 1.99 14.89 -19.75
N MET A 98 0.77 15.20 -20.20
CA MET A 98 0.54 15.87 -21.50
C MET A 98 0.67 17.39 -21.42
N THR A 99 0.33 18.00 -20.28
CA THR A 99 0.43 19.46 -20.09
C THR A 99 1.90 19.92 -20.06
N ASP A 100 2.80 19.04 -19.64
CA ASP A 100 4.26 19.26 -19.55
C ASP A 100 5.00 19.24 -20.90
N ARG A 101 4.38 18.73 -21.98
CA ARG A 101 5.04 18.61 -23.31
C ARG A 101 4.70 19.75 -24.28
N GLY A 102 3.93 20.76 -23.87
CA GLY A 102 3.52 21.88 -24.74
C GLY A 102 2.69 21.46 -25.96
N ARG A 103 2.12 20.25 -25.96
CA ARG A 103 1.28 19.75 -27.05
C ARG A 103 -0.19 19.97 -26.67
N SER A 104 -0.84 20.95 -27.31
CA SER A 104 -2.31 20.95 -27.38
C SER A 104 -2.78 19.66 -28.07
N LEU A 105 -3.83 19.01 -27.58
CA LEU A 105 -4.50 17.93 -28.31
C LEU A 105 -4.80 18.42 -29.73
N PRO A 106 -4.23 17.82 -30.79
CA PRO A 106 -4.58 18.19 -32.16
C PRO A 106 -6.05 17.87 -32.45
N ALA A 107 -6.66 18.58 -33.41
CA ALA A 107 -8.06 18.42 -33.77
C ALA A 107 -8.43 16.96 -34.07
N VAL A 108 -9.52 16.50 -33.44
CA VAL A 108 -10.07 15.13 -33.46
C VAL A 108 -10.10 14.56 -34.90
N ILE A 109 -9.48 13.39 -35.11
CA ILE A 109 -9.52 12.66 -36.39
C ILE A 109 -10.51 11.51 -36.25
N ALA A 110 -11.57 11.52 -37.07
CA ALA A 110 -12.57 10.44 -37.12
C ALA A 110 -12.06 9.24 -37.95
N PRO A 111 -12.32 7.98 -37.53
CA PRO A 111 -11.87 6.78 -38.25
C PRO A 111 -12.57 6.61 -39.61
N GLY A 112 -11.80 6.24 -40.64
CA GLY A 112 -12.29 5.92 -41.99
C GLY A 112 -12.93 4.53 -42.08
N LYS A 113 -13.99 4.40 -42.89
CA LYS A 113 -14.69 3.12 -43.11
C LYS A 113 -13.80 2.10 -43.84
N GLY A 114 -13.62 0.91 -43.25
CA GLY A 114 -13.46 -0.33 -44.02
C GLY A 114 -12.05 -0.91 -44.27
N SER A 115 -11.07 -0.76 -43.37
CA SER A 115 -9.88 -1.63 -43.42
C SER A 115 -9.34 -1.96 -42.03
N GLU A 116 -8.85 -3.19 -41.83
CA GLU A 116 -8.24 -3.71 -40.59
C GLU A 116 -6.91 -3.02 -40.19
N ARG A 117 -6.61 -1.86 -40.78
CA ARG A 117 -5.40 -1.06 -40.52
C ARG A 117 -5.81 0.40 -40.31
N LEU A 118 -5.43 0.97 -39.17
CA LEU A 118 -5.81 2.33 -38.76
C LEU A 118 -5.13 3.37 -39.67
N LEU A 119 -5.96 4.10 -40.43
CA LEU A 119 -5.52 5.15 -41.35
C LEU A 119 -6.08 6.51 -40.93
N VAL A 120 -5.24 7.55 -40.97
CA VAL A 120 -5.58 8.96 -40.79
C VAL A 120 -5.98 9.59 -42.11
N ARG A 121 -7.15 10.24 -42.12
CA ARG A 121 -7.73 10.92 -43.29
C ARG A 121 -7.09 12.31 -43.47
N GLN A 122 -6.51 12.57 -44.64
CA GLN A 122 -5.93 13.88 -45.00
C GLN A 122 -6.44 14.35 -46.37
N ARG A 123 -6.25 15.64 -46.66
CA ARG A 123 -6.59 16.26 -47.96
C ARG A 123 -5.31 16.75 -48.61
N GLU A 124 -4.93 16.16 -49.74
CA GLU A 124 -3.83 16.62 -50.59
C GLU A 124 -4.38 16.94 -51.98
N GLY A 125 -4.12 18.16 -52.48
CA GLY A 125 -4.53 18.56 -53.83
C GLY A 125 -6.04 18.52 -54.11
N GLY A 126 -6.89 18.57 -53.08
CA GLY A 126 -8.36 18.47 -53.21
C GLY A 126 -8.92 17.04 -53.18
N ALA A 127 -8.07 16.01 -53.20
CA ALA A 127 -8.46 14.60 -53.05
C ALA A 127 -8.35 14.14 -51.59
N LEU A 128 -9.24 13.25 -51.16
CA LEU A 128 -9.19 12.60 -49.85
C LEU A 128 -8.21 11.42 -49.92
N THR A 129 -7.14 11.48 -49.13
CA THR A 129 -6.13 10.40 -49.01
C THR A 129 -6.03 9.90 -47.57
N TYR A 130 -5.44 8.71 -47.40
CA TYR A 130 -5.36 7.99 -46.13
C TYR A 130 -3.91 7.60 -45.85
N ARG A 131 -3.37 7.94 -44.66
CA ARG A 131 -2.00 7.59 -44.24
C ARG A 131 -2.00 6.77 -42.95
N ARG A 132 -0.89 6.08 -42.63
CA ARG A 132 -0.78 5.30 -41.40
C ARG A 132 -0.78 6.21 -40.15
N ALA A 133 -1.40 5.74 -39.08
CA ALA A 133 -1.40 6.45 -37.79
C ALA A 133 0.01 6.54 -37.19
N GLN A 134 0.37 7.73 -36.69
CA GLN A 134 1.67 8.08 -36.10
C GLN A 134 1.52 8.34 -34.59
N ASP A 135 2.62 8.29 -33.85
CA ASP A 135 2.60 8.62 -32.42
C ASP A 135 2.20 10.10 -32.21
N ALA A 136 1.52 10.38 -31.10
CA ALA A 136 0.84 11.64 -30.77
C ALA A 136 -0.55 11.88 -31.42
N GLU A 137 -1.10 10.88 -32.11
CA GLU A 137 -2.46 10.95 -32.65
C GLU A 137 -3.52 10.49 -31.63
N THR A 138 -4.70 11.08 -31.72
CA THR A 138 -5.80 10.85 -30.76
C THR A 138 -6.97 10.12 -31.40
N ALA A 139 -7.70 9.35 -30.60
CA ALA A 139 -8.96 8.73 -31.01
C ALA A 139 -10.03 8.89 -29.92
N ARG A 140 -11.27 9.07 -30.34
CA ARG A 140 -12.45 9.02 -29.47
C ARG A 140 -13.18 7.72 -29.74
N VAL A 141 -13.47 6.95 -28.70
CA VAL A 141 -14.17 5.66 -28.79
C VAL A 141 -15.38 5.69 -27.87
N VAL A 142 -16.55 5.41 -28.42
CA VAL A 142 -17.77 5.21 -27.64
C VAL A 142 -17.89 3.73 -27.32
N VAL A 143 -17.94 3.42 -26.03
CA VAL A 143 -18.08 2.06 -25.50
C VAL A 143 -19.52 1.86 -25.05
N LEU A 144 -20.16 0.84 -25.63
CA LEU A 144 -21.57 0.49 -25.44
C LEU A 144 -21.61 -0.91 -24.81
N LEU A 145 -21.85 -0.99 -23.50
CA LEU A 145 -21.88 -2.23 -22.72
C LEU A 145 -20.67 -3.16 -22.97
N GLY A 146 -19.47 -2.58 -23.05
CA GLY A 146 -18.21 -3.28 -23.30
C GLY A 146 -17.94 -3.68 -24.75
N SER A 147 -18.78 -3.22 -25.68
CA SER A 147 -18.53 -3.26 -27.13
C SER A 147 -18.22 -1.87 -27.67
N CYS A 148 -17.76 -1.80 -28.92
CA CYS A 148 -17.69 -0.56 -29.70
C CYS A 148 -17.83 -0.89 -31.19
N ARG A 149 -18.23 0.10 -31.99
CA ARG A 149 -18.46 -0.07 -33.43
C ARG A 149 -17.14 -0.35 -34.17
N GLU A 150 -16.05 0.23 -33.70
CA GLU A 150 -14.71 0.11 -34.27
C GLU A 150 -14.06 -1.23 -33.88
N PRO A 151 -13.83 -2.16 -34.83
CA PRO A 151 -13.27 -3.49 -34.52
C PRO A 151 -11.91 -3.44 -33.82
N SER A 152 -11.06 -2.47 -34.17
CA SER A 152 -9.71 -2.30 -33.63
C SER A 152 -9.67 -1.96 -32.15
N PHE A 153 -10.76 -1.41 -31.59
CA PHE A 153 -10.83 -1.01 -30.19
C PHE A 153 -11.69 -1.94 -29.35
N ARG A 154 -12.30 -2.99 -29.92
CA ARG A 154 -13.21 -3.89 -29.17
C ARG A 154 -12.53 -4.57 -27.99
N GLN A 155 -11.27 -4.99 -28.14
CA GLN A 155 -10.51 -5.59 -27.03
C GLN A 155 -10.27 -4.58 -25.90
N LEU A 156 -9.90 -3.34 -26.24
CA LEU A 156 -9.70 -2.26 -25.28
C LEU A 156 -11.02 -1.85 -24.62
N ALA A 157 -12.10 -1.70 -25.39
CA ALA A 157 -13.44 -1.39 -24.90
C ALA A 157 -13.95 -2.46 -23.93
N ALA A 158 -13.74 -3.74 -24.25
CA ALA A 158 -14.08 -4.84 -23.35
C ALA A 158 -13.22 -4.86 -22.08
N ALA A 159 -11.92 -4.57 -22.19
CA ALA A 159 -11.03 -4.50 -21.04
C ALA A 159 -11.39 -3.34 -20.10
N VAL A 160 -11.61 -2.14 -20.64
CA VAL A 160 -12.03 -0.97 -19.87
C VAL A 160 -13.37 -1.22 -19.20
N TYR A 161 -14.34 -1.82 -19.90
CA TYR A 161 -15.65 -2.12 -19.32
C TYR A 161 -15.63 -3.19 -18.22
N ARG A 162 -14.65 -4.12 -18.24
CA ARG A 162 -14.48 -5.10 -17.13
C ARG A 162 -14.09 -4.41 -15.83
N VAL A 163 -13.23 -3.40 -15.93
CA VAL A 163 -12.77 -2.60 -14.78
C VAL A 163 -13.84 -1.59 -14.36
N LEU A 164 -14.53 -1.02 -15.34
CA LEU A 164 -15.51 0.03 -15.16
C LEU A 164 -16.82 -0.34 -15.88
N PRO A 165 -17.73 -1.07 -15.22
CA PRO A 165 -18.96 -1.58 -15.85
C PRO A 165 -20.04 -0.50 -15.94
N LEU A 166 -19.71 0.62 -16.58
CA LEU A 166 -20.67 1.66 -16.95
C LEU A 166 -21.32 1.31 -18.29
N PRO A 167 -22.64 1.47 -18.44
CA PRO A 167 -23.34 1.01 -19.62
C PRO A 167 -22.95 1.79 -20.89
N LEU A 168 -22.64 3.08 -20.73
CA LEU A 168 -22.21 3.98 -21.79
C LEU A 168 -20.97 4.76 -21.31
N LEU A 169 -19.91 4.73 -22.13
CA LEU A 169 -18.61 5.28 -21.80
C LEU A 169 -18.01 5.99 -23.02
N GLU A 170 -17.39 7.14 -22.80
CA GLU A 170 -16.48 7.76 -23.76
C GLU A 170 -15.03 7.54 -23.34
N LEU A 171 -14.22 7.04 -24.26
CA LEU A 171 -12.77 6.98 -24.13
C LEU A 171 -12.12 8.00 -25.07
N GLN A 172 -11.18 8.76 -24.52
CA GLN A 172 -10.20 9.52 -25.30
C GLN A 172 -8.87 8.79 -25.21
N LEU A 173 -8.28 8.48 -26.37
CA LEU A 173 -7.07 7.70 -26.51
C LEU A 173 -5.97 8.55 -27.15
N LEU A 174 -4.73 8.27 -26.78
CA LEU A 174 -3.52 8.77 -27.40
C LEU A 174 -2.68 7.58 -27.86
N ARG A 175 -2.13 7.66 -29.07
CA ARG A 175 -1.12 6.70 -29.52
C ARG A 175 0.25 7.15 -29.02
N ASP A 176 0.85 6.37 -28.12
CA ASP A 176 2.18 6.61 -27.55
C ASP A 176 3.01 5.33 -27.67
N ASP A 177 4.23 5.47 -28.20
CA ASP A 177 5.16 4.36 -28.49
C ASP A 177 4.49 3.14 -29.17
N GLY A 178 3.70 3.42 -30.21
CA GLY A 178 2.99 2.40 -30.97
C GLY A 178 1.79 1.75 -30.28
N ARG A 179 1.45 2.12 -29.03
CA ARG A 179 0.32 1.60 -28.25
C ARG A 179 -0.78 2.65 -28.08
N TRP A 180 -2.03 2.20 -27.97
CA TRP A 180 -3.14 3.09 -27.64
C TRP A 180 -3.32 3.15 -26.13
N CYS A 181 -3.20 4.34 -25.59
CA CYS A 181 -3.28 4.60 -24.16
C CYS A 181 -4.53 5.45 -23.86
N VAL A 182 -5.26 5.11 -22.80
CA VAL A 182 -6.44 5.84 -22.35
C VAL A 182 -5.98 7.13 -21.66
N VAL A 183 -6.37 8.26 -22.23
CA VAL A 183 -6.11 9.61 -21.71
C VAL A 183 -7.26 10.08 -20.84
N ARG A 184 -8.48 9.64 -21.14
CA ARG A 184 -9.69 9.96 -20.38
C ARG A 184 -10.73 8.86 -20.58
N ALA A 185 -11.39 8.48 -19.50
CA ALA A 185 -12.61 7.68 -19.52
C ALA A 185 -13.69 8.46 -18.77
N ALA A 186 -14.85 8.66 -19.40
CA ALA A 186 -15.95 9.42 -18.82
C ALA A 186 -17.29 8.72 -19.07
N PRO A 187 -18.26 8.82 -18.13
CA PRO A 187 -19.62 8.37 -18.38
C PRO A 187 -20.22 9.15 -19.55
N LEU A 188 -21.00 8.45 -20.37
CA LEU A 188 -21.78 9.03 -21.46
C LEU A 188 -23.27 8.74 -21.19
N TYR A 189 -24.18 9.57 -21.70
CA TYR A 189 -25.62 9.39 -21.51
C TYR A 189 -26.33 9.17 -22.85
N LEU A 190 -27.53 8.59 -22.82
CA LEU A 190 -28.30 8.31 -24.04
C LEU A 190 -28.46 9.52 -24.97
N PRO A 191 -28.73 10.75 -24.50
CA PRO A 191 -28.85 11.92 -25.37
C PRO A 191 -27.56 12.29 -26.11
N ASP A 192 -26.40 11.81 -25.64
CA ASP A 192 -25.10 12.09 -26.25
C ASP A 192 -24.75 11.13 -27.40
N LEU A 193 -25.57 10.10 -27.64
CA LEU A 193 -25.36 9.10 -28.68
C LEU A 193 -25.91 9.53 -30.04
N GLY A 194 -25.13 9.30 -31.10
CA GLY A 194 -25.61 9.47 -32.47
C GLY A 194 -26.53 8.32 -32.92
N PRO A 195 -27.28 8.47 -34.03
CA PRO A 195 -28.21 7.44 -34.52
C PRO A 195 -27.57 6.06 -34.72
N ALA A 196 -26.33 6.01 -35.21
CA ALA A 196 -25.61 4.77 -35.45
C ALA A 196 -25.08 4.09 -34.16
N ASP A 197 -24.86 4.85 -33.09
CA ASP A 197 -24.47 4.32 -31.79
C ASP A 197 -25.70 3.81 -31.03
N LEU A 198 -26.85 4.46 -31.21
CA LEU A 198 -28.15 3.96 -30.73
C LEU A 198 -28.54 2.64 -31.41
N GLU A 199 -28.35 2.51 -32.73
CA GLU A 199 -28.55 1.24 -33.45
C GLU A 199 -27.62 0.13 -32.94
N GLU A 200 -26.35 0.45 -32.68
CA GLU A 200 -25.40 -0.53 -32.12
C GLU A 200 -25.79 -0.90 -30.68
N LEU A 201 -26.14 0.07 -29.83
CA LEU A 201 -26.58 -0.16 -28.46
C LEU A 201 -27.80 -1.08 -28.42
N ALA A 202 -28.79 -0.84 -29.30
CA ALA A 202 -29.98 -1.69 -29.43
C ALA A 202 -29.64 -3.14 -29.84
N ARG A 203 -28.53 -3.36 -30.58
CA ARG A 203 -28.01 -4.70 -30.90
C ARG A 203 -27.23 -5.33 -29.75
N VAL A 204 -26.49 -4.54 -28.97
CA VAL A 204 -25.64 -5.06 -27.87
C VAL A 204 -26.47 -5.42 -26.62
N ILE A 205 -27.55 -4.69 -26.35
CA ILE A 205 -28.42 -4.94 -25.17
C ILE A 205 -28.88 -6.41 -25.08
N PRO A 206 -29.44 -7.04 -26.15
CA PRO A 206 -29.82 -8.47 -26.12
C PRO A 206 -28.62 -9.42 -26.00
N GLU A 207 -27.48 -9.10 -26.61
CA GLU A 207 -26.26 -9.92 -26.53
C GLU A 207 -25.68 -9.96 -25.11
N ARG A 208 -25.83 -8.87 -24.36
CA ARG A 208 -25.43 -8.83 -22.94
C ARG A 208 -26.23 -9.83 -22.09
N ALA A 209 -27.52 -9.99 -22.38
CA ALA A 209 -28.36 -10.99 -21.73
C ALA A 209 -27.99 -12.43 -22.14
N LYS A 210 -27.52 -12.66 -23.38
CA LYS A 210 -27.03 -13.97 -23.85
C LYS A 210 -25.68 -14.35 -23.25
N ARG A 211 -24.76 -13.41 -23.06
CA ARG A 211 -23.48 -13.64 -22.36
C ARG A 211 -23.67 -14.04 -20.88
N ARG A 212 -24.89 -13.90 -20.36
CA ARG A 212 -25.35 -14.38 -19.07
C ARG A 212 -26.06 -15.74 -19.12
N LEU A 213 -25.98 -16.51 -20.21
CA LEU A 213 -26.33 -17.94 -20.21
C LEU A 213 -25.26 -18.79 -19.49
N THR A 214 -24.64 -18.26 -18.43
CA THR A 214 -24.41 -19.10 -17.26
C THR A 214 -25.70 -18.99 -16.45
N PRO A 215 -26.49 -20.06 -16.29
CA PRO A 215 -27.74 -19.98 -15.53
C PRO A 215 -27.49 -19.30 -14.18
N PRO A 216 -28.49 -18.61 -13.56
CA PRO A 216 -28.33 -18.11 -12.21
C PRO A 216 -27.77 -19.27 -11.40
N ARG A 217 -26.51 -19.12 -10.96
CA ARG A 217 -25.82 -20.21 -10.27
C ARG A 217 -26.75 -20.54 -9.11
N LYS A 218 -27.15 -21.81 -8.98
CA LYS A 218 -27.49 -22.32 -7.65
C LYS A 218 -26.39 -21.76 -6.74
N ARG A 219 -26.76 -21.07 -5.66
CA ARG A 219 -25.78 -20.61 -4.67
C ARG A 219 -25.04 -21.86 -4.21
N SER A 220 -23.92 -22.15 -4.86
CA SER A 220 -23.02 -23.21 -4.47
C SER A 220 -22.57 -22.89 -3.06
N ARG A 221 -22.44 -23.91 -2.23
CA ARG A 221 -21.98 -23.79 -0.85
C ARG A 221 -20.67 -23.00 -0.74
N ALA A 222 -19.77 -23.16 -1.71
CA ALA A 222 -18.52 -22.41 -1.82
C ALA A 222 -18.00 -22.39 -3.27
N SER A 223 -16.95 -21.61 -3.51
CA SER A 223 -16.25 -21.50 -4.80
C SER A 223 -14.72 -21.56 -4.62
N LEU A 224 -14.06 -22.33 -5.48
CA LEU A 224 -12.63 -22.62 -5.44
C LEU A 224 -11.98 -22.23 -6.77
N ALA A 225 -11.03 -21.31 -6.72
CA ALA A 225 -10.12 -21.03 -7.82
C ALA A 225 -8.98 -22.05 -7.83
N VAL A 226 -8.68 -22.63 -8.99
CA VAL A 226 -7.50 -23.47 -9.20
C VAL A 226 -6.54 -22.73 -10.12
N LEU A 227 -5.42 -22.24 -9.58
CA LEU A 227 -4.39 -21.62 -10.42
C LEU A 227 -3.70 -22.71 -11.23
N TYR A 228 -3.85 -22.65 -12.55
CA TYR A 228 -3.44 -23.72 -13.45
C TYR A 228 -3.04 -23.15 -14.81
N ASP A 229 -1.85 -23.49 -15.30
CA ASP A 229 -1.37 -23.11 -16.64
C ASP A 229 -1.16 -24.36 -17.50
N GLU A 230 -2.10 -24.63 -18.40
CA GLU A 230 -2.05 -25.77 -19.32
C GLU A 230 -0.83 -25.77 -20.26
N ASN A 231 -0.13 -24.64 -20.41
CA ASN A 231 1.06 -24.51 -21.24
C ASN A 231 2.36 -24.84 -20.49
N GLU A 232 2.28 -25.08 -19.18
CA GLU A 232 3.44 -25.41 -18.36
C GLU A 232 3.95 -26.82 -18.63
N ALA A 233 5.27 -26.98 -18.80
CA ALA A 233 5.85 -28.26 -19.21
C ALA A 233 5.82 -29.33 -18.11
N ASN A 234 5.87 -28.94 -16.84
CA ASN A 234 5.94 -29.83 -15.68
C ASN A 234 4.79 -29.56 -14.72
N LEU A 235 3.59 -29.95 -15.16
CA LEU A 235 2.38 -29.75 -14.38
C LEU A 235 2.37 -30.61 -13.10
N PRO A 236 2.05 -30.03 -11.93
CA PRO A 236 1.84 -30.78 -10.69
C PRO A 236 0.66 -31.75 -10.76
N SER A 237 -0.35 -31.43 -11.56
CA SER A 237 -1.51 -32.27 -11.84
C SER A 237 -1.85 -32.20 -13.31
N SER A 238 -2.21 -33.34 -13.89
CA SER A 238 -2.72 -33.44 -15.25
C SER A 238 -4.11 -32.79 -15.40
N PRO A 239 -4.51 -32.43 -16.64
CA PRO A 239 -5.86 -31.92 -16.91
C PRO A 239 -6.96 -32.87 -16.44
N GLU A 240 -6.75 -34.19 -16.58
CA GLU A 240 -7.69 -35.22 -16.12
C GLU A 240 -7.91 -35.15 -14.60
N THR A 241 -6.85 -34.88 -13.84
CA THR A 241 -6.94 -34.65 -12.39
C THR A 241 -7.76 -33.42 -12.03
N ILE A 242 -7.57 -32.31 -12.75
CA ILE A 242 -8.36 -31.09 -12.53
C ILE A 242 -9.84 -31.34 -12.85
N GLU A 243 -10.13 -32.05 -13.95
CA GLU A 243 -11.50 -32.47 -14.26
C GLU A 243 -12.11 -33.38 -13.18
N ARG A 244 -11.30 -34.29 -12.60
CA ARG A 244 -11.76 -35.17 -11.51
C ARG A 244 -12.10 -34.35 -10.27
N LEU A 245 -11.25 -33.39 -9.88
CA LEU A 245 -11.51 -32.45 -8.78
C LEU A 245 -12.81 -31.68 -9.00
N ILE A 246 -13.03 -31.12 -10.20
CA ILE A 246 -14.27 -30.40 -10.56
C ILE A 246 -15.49 -31.31 -10.39
N LYS A 247 -15.41 -32.56 -10.89
CA LYS A 247 -16.51 -33.54 -10.80
C LYS A 247 -16.83 -33.93 -9.35
N VAL A 248 -15.82 -34.09 -8.50
CA VAL A 248 -16.00 -34.44 -7.08
C VAL A 248 -16.54 -33.25 -6.30
N ALA A 249 -15.96 -32.06 -6.45
CA ALA A 249 -16.39 -30.83 -5.79
C ALA A 249 -17.86 -30.47 -6.11
N ALA A 250 -18.31 -30.72 -7.33
CA ALA A 250 -19.71 -30.52 -7.73
C ALA A 250 -20.70 -31.40 -6.95
N ARG A 251 -20.29 -32.55 -6.41
CA ARG A 251 -21.15 -33.40 -5.56
C ARG A 251 -21.39 -32.78 -4.17
N GLU A 252 -20.42 -31.98 -3.70
CA GLU A 252 -20.46 -31.24 -2.43
C GLU A 252 -20.98 -29.80 -2.61
N ASP A 253 -21.56 -29.49 -3.78
CA ASP A 253 -22.04 -28.15 -4.17
C ASP A 253 -20.95 -27.07 -4.10
N VAL A 254 -19.70 -27.43 -4.39
CA VAL A 254 -18.57 -26.50 -4.51
C VAL A 254 -18.26 -26.24 -5.98
N LEU A 255 -18.30 -24.96 -6.37
CA LEU A 255 -17.90 -24.53 -7.70
C LEU A 255 -16.38 -24.52 -7.82
N VAL A 256 -15.81 -25.24 -8.77
CA VAL A 256 -14.37 -25.18 -9.06
C VAL A 256 -14.16 -24.58 -10.44
N GLN A 257 -13.27 -23.58 -10.55
CA GLN A 257 -12.85 -23.03 -11.84
C GLN A 257 -11.34 -22.85 -11.89
N THR A 258 -10.76 -23.13 -13.05
CA THR A 258 -9.35 -22.83 -13.30
C THR A 258 -9.15 -21.34 -13.59
N LEU A 259 -8.05 -20.79 -13.10
CA LEU A 259 -7.54 -19.47 -13.42
C LEU A 259 -6.14 -19.61 -13.99
N SER A 260 -5.86 -18.95 -15.11
CA SER A 260 -4.48 -18.81 -15.59
C SER A 260 -3.73 -17.74 -14.80
N PRO A 261 -2.38 -17.73 -14.81
CA PRO A 261 -1.58 -16.66 -14.20
C PRO A 261 -1.93 -15.24 -14.69
N GLY A 262 -2.53 -15.10 -15.87
CA GLY A 262 -2.98 -13.81 -16.41
C GLY A 262 -4.36 -13.34 -15.90
N GLU A 263 -5.06 -14.17 -15.13
CA GLU A 263 -6.43 -13.93 -14.64
C GLU A 263 -6.49 -13.77 -13.11
N LEU A 264 -5.37 -13.47 -12.47
CA LEU A 264 -5.31 -13.30 -11.00
C LEU A 264 -6.17 -12.13 -10.48
N ASP A 265 -6.58 -11.22 -11.36
CA ASP A 265 -7.56 -10.17 -11.08
C ASP A 265 -8.95 -10.72 -10.75
N ARG A 266 -9.29 -11.91 -11.28
CA ARG A 266 -10.55 -12.63 -11.02
C ARG A 266 -10.52 -13.43 -9.73
N LEU A 267 -9.38 -13.53 -9.05
CA LEU A 267 -9.26 -14.27 -7.80
C LEU A 267 -10.29 -13.86 -6.73
N PRO A 268 -10.67 -12.57 -6.54
CA PRO A 268 -11.71 -12.17 -5.60
C PRO A 268 -13.12 -12.69 -5.92
N GLU A 269 -13.35 -13.30 -7.10
CA GLU A 269 -14.62 -13.94 -7.45
C GLU A 269 -14.84 -15.27 -6.70
N PHE A 270 -13.83 -15.77 -5.98
CA PHE A 270 -13.80 -17.10 -5.37
C PHE A 270 -13.60 -17.04 -3.85
N ASP A 271 -13.95 -18.12 -3.15
CA ASP A 271 -13.81 -18.22 -1.69
C ASP A 271 -12.48 -18.86 -1.25
N ALA A 272 -11.78 -19.56 -2.15
CA ALA A 272 -10.53 -20.26 -1.85
C ALA A 272 -9.60 -20.35 -3.09
N LEU A 273 -8.30 -20.56 -2.84
CA LEU A 273 -7.29 -20.78 -3.88
C LEU A 273 -6.59 -22.13 -3.71
N PHE A 274 -6.51 -22.90 -4.79
CA PHE A 274 -5.65 -24.07 -4.90
C PHE A 274 -4.62 -23.87 -5.99
N VAL A 275 -3.33 -23.78 -5.64
CA VAL A 275 -2.26 -23.59 -6.61
C VAL A 275 -1.89 -24.94 -7.23
N ARG A 276 -1.97 -25.09 -8.55
CA ARG A 276 -1.53 -26.29 -9.30
C ARG A 276 -0.65 -25.90 -10.50
N THR A 277 0.28 -24.99 -10.26
CA THR A 277 1.35 -24.57 -11.19
C THR A 277 2.68 -24.57 -10.41
N VAL A 278 3.82 -24.48 -11.09
CA VAL A 278 5.13 -24.49 -10.42
C VAL A 278 5.25 -23.36 -9.38
N THR A 279 5.68 -23.72 -8.18
CA THR A 279 5.85 -22.80 -7.05
C THR A 279 7.29 -22.26 -6.94
N GLY A 280 7.39 -21.00 -6.52
CA GLY A 280 8.66 -20.31 -6.32
C GLY A 280 8.46 -18.85 -5.97
N PRO A 281 9.37 -18.23 -5.18
CA PRO A 281 9.20 -16.85 -4.70
C PRO A 281 9.09 -15.80 -5.81
N ASP A 282 9.70 -16.07 -6.98
CA ASP A 282 9.68 -15.19 -8.14
C ASP A 282 8.62 -15.58 -9.20
N LEU A 283 7.74 -16.55 -8.90
CA LEU A 283 6.77 -17.08 -9.85
C LEU A 283 5.34 -16.56 -9.60
N PRO A 284 4.45 -16.60 -10.61
CA PRO A 284 3.07 -16.14 -10.47
C PRO A 284 2.27 -16.84 -9.37
N SER A 285 2.62 -18.08 -9.04
CA SER A 285 2.07 -18.85 -7.91
C SER A 285 2.25 -18.15 -6.57
N PHE A 286 3.42 -17.56 -6.30
CA PHE A 286 3.67 -16.79 -5.08
C PHE A 286 2.85 -15.50 -5.05
N THR A 287 2.68 -14.84 -6.20
CA THR A 287 1.84 -13.66 -6.33
C THR A 287 0.36 -13.99 -6.07
N ALA A 288 -0.11 -15.12 -6.57
CA ALA A 288 -1.47 -15.60 -6.33
C ALA A 288 -1.71 -15.96 -4.86
N ALA A 289 -0.77 -16.67 -4.23
CA ALA A 289 -0.81 -17.01 -2.81
C ALA A 289 -0.83 -15.75 -1.93
N LEU A 290 0.04 -14.78 -2.20
CA LEU A 290 0.07 -13.49 -1.50
C LEU A 290 -1.23 -12.70 -1.68
N ARG A 291 -1.82 -12.75 -2.88
CA ARG A 291 -3.11 -12.12 -3.16
C ARG A 291 -4.25 -12.81 -2.41
N ALA A 292 -4.27 -14.14 -2.34
CA ALA A 292 -5.22 -14.89 -1.54
C ALA A 292 -5.10 -14.53 -0.05
N GLU A 293 -3.89 -14.49 0.51
CA GLU A 293 -3.65 -14.06 1.90
C GLU A 293 -4.17 -12.63 2.17
N THR A 294 -3.92 -11.71 1.25
CA THR A 294 -4.40 -10.32 1.34
C THR A 294 -5.93 -10.24 1.34
N LEU A 295 -6.60 -11.16 0.64
CA LEU A 295 -8.05 -11.26 0.56
C LEU A 295 -8.67 -12.03 1.74
N GLY A 296 -7.86 -12.57 2.67
CA GLY A 296 -8.34 -13.47 3.72
C GLY A 296 -8.85 -14.81 3.16
N MET A 297 -8.43 -15.17 1.95
CA MET A 297 -8.85 -16.36 1.23
C MET A 297 -7.97 -17.55 1.65
N PRO A 298 -8.54 -18.67 2.13
CA PRO A 298 -7.76 -19.88 2.38
C PRO A 298 -7.09 -20.37 1.10
N ALA A 299 -5.78 -20.51 1.16
CA ALA A 299 -4.97 -21.08 0.09
C ALA A 299 -4.39 -22.43 0.54
N ILE A 300 -4.37 -23.40 -0.37
CA ILE A 300 -3.36 -24.47 -0.33
C ILE A 300 -2.19 -23.97 -1.17
N ASP A 301 -0.99 -24.12 -0.60
CA ASP A 301 0.28 -23.55 -1.08
C ASP A 301 0.40 -22.04 -0.78
N ASP A 302 0.26 -21.71 0.51
CA ASP A 302 0.45 -20.36 1.05
C ASP A 302 1.90 -19.86 0.93
N THR A 303 2.10 -18.55 1.13
CA THR A 303 3.42 -17.93 0.92
C THR A 303 4.49 -18.52 1.82
N ALA A 304 4.13 -18.88 3.07
CA ALA A 304 5.05 -19.50 4.02
C ALA A 304 5.47 -20.89 3.55
N SER A 305 4.54 -21.70 3.05
CA SER A 305 4.80 -23.04 2.51
C SER A 305 5.70 -22.98 1.29
N ILE A 306 5.44 -22.06 0.35
CA ILE A 306 6.28 -21.84 -0.83
C ILE A 306 7.71 -21.48 -0.42
N LEU A 307 7.89 -20.51 0.50
CA LEU A 307 9.22 -20.07 0.94
C LEU A 307 9.99 -21.17 1.68
N ARG A 308 9.32 -21.91 2.58
CA ARG A 308 9.93 -22.96 3.40
C ARG A 308 10.34 -24.18 2.57
N CYS A 309 9.53 -24.57 1.59
CA CYS A 309 9.80 -25.75 0.75
C CYS A 309 10.73 -25.45 -0.44
N CYS A 310 10.64 -24.27 -1.06
CA CYS A 310 11.45 -23.94 -2.24
C CYS A 310 12.95 -23.82 -1.91
N ASN A 311 13.28 -23.39 -0.69
CA ASN A 311 14.65 -23.19 -0.25
C ASN A 311 15.18 -24.41 0.54
N LYS A 312 16.07 -25.18 -0.09
CA LYS A 312 16.63 -26.42 0.49
C LYS A 312 17.54 -26.19 1.69
N VAL A 313 18.16 -25.01 1.81
CA VAL A 313 18.95 -24.65 3.00
C VAL A 313 18.03 -24.45 4.18
N TYR A 314 16.96 -23.66 4.00
CA TYR A 314 15.95 -23.44 5.02
C TYR A 314 15.32 -24.77 5.46
N LEU A 315 14.89 -25.59 4.51
CA LEU A 315 14.28 -26.88 4.81
C LEU A 315 15.24 -27.82 5.55
N HIS A 316 16.52 -27.88 5.15
CA HIS A 316 17.51 -28.69 5.83
C HIS A 316 17.71 -28.26 7.29
N GLU A 317 17.83 -26.96 7.55
CA GLU A 317 17.95 -26.41 8.91
C GLU A 317 16.70 -26.69 9.73
N LEU A 318 15.51 -26.53 9.12
CA LEU A 318 14.22 -26.78 9.77
C LEU A 318 14.07 -28.25 10.20
N LEU A 319 14.37 -29.19 9.31
CA LEU A 319 14.31 -30.63 9.59
C LEU A 319 15.34 -31.05 10.65
N THR A 320 16.54 -30.46 10.61
CA THR A 320 17.60 -30.73 11.58
C THR A 320 17.20 -30.25 12.98
N ARG A 321 16.65 -29.04 13.11
CA ARG A 321 16.15 -28.51 14.40
C ARG A 321 14.94 -29.27 14.93
N GLY A 322 14.15 -29.88 14.06
CA GLY A 322 12.99 -30.70 14.43
C GLY A 322 13.31 -32.16 14.75
N ASP A 323 14.61 -32.51 14.85
CA ASP A 323 15.11 -33.87 15.06
C ASP A 323 14.50 -34.88 14.04
N VAL A 324 14.30 -34.43 12.80
CA VAL A 324 13.82 -35.28 11.71
C VAL A 324 15.02 -35.87 10.99
N PRO A 325 15.14 -37.21 10.89
CA PRO A 325 16.27 -37.85 10.24
C PRO A 325 16.37 -37.43 8.77
N THR A 326 17.50 -36.86 8.38
CA THR A 326 17.87 -36.56 6.99
C THR A 326 19.22 -37.19 6.66
N PRO A 327 19.58 -37.38 5.37
CA PRO A 327 20.95 -37.71 5.02
C PRO A 327 21.91 -36.62 5.48
N GLU A 328 23.13 -36.99 5.89
CA GLU A 328 24.17 -36.02 6.25
C GLU A 328 24.33 -34.99 5.12
N THR A 329 24.22 -33.71 5.49
CA THR A 329 24.18 -32.59 4.54
C THR A 329 25.06 -31.47 5.07
N ARG A 330 25.79 -30.81 4.17
CA ARG A 330 26.64 -29.65 4.43
C ARG A 330 26.23 -28.51 3.51
N VAL A 331 25.98 -27.35 4.10
CA VAL A 331 25.89 -26.08 3.36
C VAL A 331 27.31 -25.55 3.21
N PHE A 332 27.72 -25.24 1.99
CA PHE A 332 29.10 -24.83 1.72
C PHE A 332 29.16 -23.68 0.71
N GLY A 333 30.20 -22.85 0.86
CA GLY A 333 30.50 -21.74 -0.04
C GLY A 333 31.69 -22.07 -0.95
N ARG A 334 32.04 -21.12 -1.83
CA ARG A 334 33.07 -21.31 -2.87
C ARG A 334 34.48 -21.67 -2.34
N GLN A 335 34.75 -21.41 -1.07
CA GLN A 335 36.03 -21.70 -0.42
C GLN A 335 36.14 -23.13 0.11
N THR A 336 35.04 -23.88 0.16
CA THR A 336 35.03 -25.27 0.64
C THR A 336 35.45 -26.21 -0.49
N GLY A 337 36.54 -26.96 -0.27
CA GLY A 337 37.09 -27.88 -1.26
C GLY A 337 36.47 -29.29 -1.22
N PHE A 338 36.63 -30.04 -2.32
CA PHE A 338 36.14 -31.42 -2.46
C PHE A 338 36.66 -32.38 -1.38
N ALA A 339 37.93 -32.24 -0.97
CA ALA A 339 38.54 -33.08 0.06
C ALA A 339 37.76 -33.02 1.39
N GLN A 340 37.37 -31.83 1.84
CA GLN A 340 36.61 -31.64 3.07
C GLN A 340 35.20 -32.26 2.98
N LEU A 341 34.51 -32.05 1.85
CA LEU A 341 33.15 -32.59 1.66
C LEU A 341 33.16 -34.11 1.49
N SER A 342 34.17 -34.67 0.85
CA SER A 342 34.31 -36.13 0.67
C SER A 342 34.66 -36.84 1.98
N GLU A 343 35.43 -36.22 2.86
CA GLU A 343 35.69 -36.72 4.23
C GLU A 343 34.41 -36.73 5.06
N ASP A 344 33.65 -35.62 5.05
CA ASP A 344 32.40 -35.49 5.80
C ASP A 344 31.29 -36.42 5.29
N LEU A 345 31.09 -36.49 3.97
CA LEU A 345 29.88 -37.10 3.37
C LEU A 345 30.14 -38.47 2.76
N GLY A 346 31.39 -38.84 2.48
CA GLY A 346 31.73 -40.01 1.68
C GLY A 346 31.39 -39.85 0.20
N LEU A 347 31.89 -40.76 -0.64
CA LEU A 347 31.66 -40.75 -2.09
C LEU A 347 30.74 -41.91 -2.54
N PRO A 348 29.87 -41.68 -3.53
CA PRO A 348 29.53 -40.38 -4.11
C PRO A 348 28.67 -39.52 -3.17
N PHE A 349 28.61 -38.21 -3.40
CA PHE A 349 27.62 -37.32 -2.76
C PHE A 349 26.84 -36.53 -3.81
N VAL A 350 25.80 -35.82 -3.38
CA VAL A 350 24.89 -35.06 -4.24
C VAL A 350 25.05 -33.57 -3.98
N ILE A 351 25.25 -32.78 -5.03
CA ILE A 351 25.25 -31.32 -4.99
C ILE A 351 23.87 -30.80 -5.41
N LYS A 352 23.33 -29.84 -4.66
CA LYS A 352 22.03 -29.20 -4.91
C LYS A 352 22.14 -27.68 -4.83
N LEU A 353 21.44 -26.98 -5.72
CA LEU A 353 21.21 -25.54 -5.62
C LEU A 353 20.18 -25.26 -4.48
N PRO A 354 20.35 -24.17 -3.68
CA PRO A 354 19.40 -23.81 -2.63
C PRO A 354 17.97 -23.61 -3.13
N ASP A 355 17.78 -22.82 -4.18
CA ASP A 355 16.47 -22.50 -4.75
C ASP A 355 16.28 -23.24 -6.08
N GLY A 356 15.30 -24.14 -6.15
CA GLY A 356 14.96 -24.80 -7.41
C GLY A 356 13.96 -25.95 -7.28
N SER A 357 13.19 -26.19 -8.33
CA SER A 357 12.16 -27.24 -8.41
C SER A 357 12.54 -28.35 -9.41
N PHE A 358 11.87 -29.51 -9.32
CA PHE A 358 11.95 -30.63 -10.28
C PHE A 358 13.34 -31.23 -10.56
N SER A 359 14.21 -31.32 -9.56
CA SER A 359 15.53 -31.99 -9.67
C SER A 359 16.49 -31.45 -10.76
N ALA A 360 16.20 -30.31 -11.40
CA ALA A 360 16.96 -29.79 -12.54
C ALA A 360 18.38 -29.30 -12.19
N ALA A 361 18.66 -29.06 -10.90
CA ALA A 361 19.95 -28.63 -10.37
C ALA A 361 20.47 -29.56 -9.26
N VAL A 362 20.32 -30.88 -9.45
CA VAL A 362 20.75 -31.93 -8.52
C VAL A 362 21.73 -32.85 -9.23
N PHE A 363 22.98 -32.89 -8.78
CA PHE A 363 24.05 -33.65 -9.44
C PHE A 363 24.70 -34.63 -8.48
N LYS A 364 24.81 -35.89 -8.87
CA LYS A 364 25.63 -36.89 -8.17
C LYS A 364 27.08 -36.76 -8.64
N VAL A 365 28.01 -36.62 -7.70
CA VAL A 365 29.44 -36.45 -7.96
C VAL A 365 30.24 -37.54 -7.27
N ALA A 366 31.17 -38.16 -8.00
CA ALA A 366 32.03 -39.23 -7.52
C ALA A 366 33.53 -38.87 -7.54
N THR A 367 33.93 -37.85 -8.30
CA THR A 367 35.32 -37.39 -8.38
C THR A 367 35.42 -35.87 -8.20
N GLU A 368 36.64 -35.40 -7.94
CA GLU A 368 36.94 -33.97 -7.78
C GLU A 368 36.68 -33.18 -9.08
N GLU A 369 37.01 -33.77 -10.24
CA GLU A 369 36.75 -33.14 -11.54
C GLU A 369 35.24 -32.99 -11.79
N GLU A 370 34.45 -34.01 -11.45
CA GLU A 370 32.99 -33.94 -11.54
C GLU A 370 32.42 -32.90 -10.58
N PHE A 371 33.01 -32.76 -9.37
CA PHE A 371 32.59 -31.76 -8.39
C PHE A 371 32.75 -30.34 -8.94
N PHE A 372 33.96 -29.95 -9.39
CA PHE A 372 34.17 -28.59 -9.90
C PHE A 372 33.39 -28.31 -11.17
N ALA A 373 33.32 -29.28 -12.09
CA ALA A 373 32.53 -29.15 -13.32
C ALA A 373 31.03 -28.90 -13.07
N ARG A 374 30.50 -29.34 -11.92
CA ARG A 374 29.10 -29.13 -11.52
C ARG A 374 28.91 -27.96 -10.56
N ALA A 375 29.83 -27.75 -9.63
CA ALA A 375 29.73 -26.72 -8.61
C ALA A 375 29.99 -25.31 -9.16
N ASP A 376 30.99 -25.13 -10.04
CA ASP A 376 31.36 -23.80 -10.55
C ASP A 376 30.21 -23.08 -11.27
N PRO A 377 29.45 -23.71 -12.19
CA PRO A 377 28.29 -23.07 -12.82
C PRO A 377 27.15 -22.79 -11.85
N LEU A 378 27.03 -23.58 -10.77
CA LEU A 378 25.99 -23.35 -9.76
C LEU A 378 26.33 -22.16 -8.85
N PHE A 379 27.62 -21.92 -8.58
CA PHE A 379 28.07 -20.75 -7.82
C PHE A 379 27.87 -19.42 -8.55
N GLU A 380 27.71 -19.44 -9.88
CA GLU A 380 27.28 -18.24 -10.63
C GLU A 380 25.82 -17.85 -10.31
N ARG A 381 25.02 -18.80 -9.81
CA ARG A 381 23.60 -18.61 -9.53
C ARG A 381 23.28 -18.44 -8.05
N SER A 382 24.13 -18.94 -7.14
CA SER A 382 23.96 -18.80 -5.70
C SER A 382 25.32 -18.78 -4.98
N PRO A 383 25.51 -17.93 -3.96
CA PRO A 383 26.76 -17.93 -3.18
C PRO A 383 26.95 -19.18 -2.31
N LEU A 384 25.90 -19.98 -2.11
CA LEU A 384 25.89 -21.18 -1.28
C LEU A 384 25.34 -22.37 -2.06
N LEU A 385 25.84 -23.57 -1.78
CA LEU A 385 25.32 -24.85 -2.30
C LEU A 385 25.13 -25.83 -1.15
N LEU A 386 24.34 -26.88 -1.40
CA LEU A 386 24.24 -28.02 -0.48
C LEU A 386 24.95 -29.23 -1.06
N ALA A 387 25.76 -29.90 -0.23
CA ALA A 387 26.29 -31.23 -0.49
C ALA A 387 25.60 -32.22 0.47
N GLN A 388 25.09 -33.32 -0.04
CA GLN A 388 24.32 -34.31 0.73
C GLN A 388 24.82 -35.72 0.43
N ARG A 389 25.02 -36.55 1.46
CA ARG A 389 25.41 -37.96 1.31
C ARG A 389 24.45 -38.70 0.38
N PHE A 390 25.00 -39.42 -0.59
CA PHE A 390 24.19 -40.23 -1.50
C PHE A 390 23.75 -41.53 -0.80
N LEU A 391 22.45 -41.79 -0.79
CA LEU A 391 21.86 -43.00 -0.23
C LEU A 391 21.12 -43.77 -1.34
N PRO A 392 21.58 -44.97 -1.73
CA PRO A 392 20.92 -45.76 -2.76
C PRO A 392 19.63 -46.38 -2.22
N SER A 393 18.56 -46.37 -3.02
CA SER A 393 17.32 -47.08 -2.71
C SER A 393 16.73 -47.70 -3.99
N ALA A 394 15.91 -48.73 -3.83
CA ALA A 394 15.16 -49.33 -4.95
C ALA A 394 14.00 -48.43 -5.40
N PHE A 395 13.45 -47.65 -4.48
CA PHE A 395 12.37 -46.69 -4.67
C PHE A 395 12.43 -45.63 -3.58
N ASP A 396 11.76 -44.51 -3.81
CA ASP A 396 11.53 -43.46 -2.82
C ASP A 396 10.06 -43.46 -2.43
N TRP A 397 9.80 -43.34 -1.13
CA TRP A 397 8.45 -43.14 -0.62
C TRP A 397 8.05 -41.69 -0.87
N ARG A 398 6.83 -41.49 -1.36
CA ARG A 398 6.15 -40.20 -1.34
C ARG A 398 4.89 -40.31 -0.53
N ILE A 399 4.84 -39.57 0.57
CA ILE A 399 3.66 -39.48 1.42
C ILE A 399 3.02 -38.11 1.19
N GLY A 400 1.84 -38.11 0.56
CA GLY A 400 1.01 -36.92 0.46
C GLY A 400 0.34 -36.68 1.81
N THR A 401 0.35 -35.44 2.30
CA THR A 401 -0.24 -35.06 3.58
C THR A 401 -1.12 -33.82 3.38
N LEU A 402 -2.22 -33.73 4.11
CA LEU A 402 -3.13 -32.58 4.06
C LEU A 402 -3.64 -32.28 5.47
N GLY A 403 -3.53 -31.04 5.92
CA GLY A 403 -4.01 -30.64 7.24
C GLY A 403 -3.33 -31.34 8.41
N GLY A 404 -2.11 -31.86 8.20
CA GLY A 404 -1.38 -32.65 9.21
C GLY A 404 -1.75 -34.13 9.27
N ALA A 405 -2.54 -34.64 8.33
CA ALA A 405 -2.92 -36.05 8.22
C ALA A 405 -2.45 -36.67 6.88
N PRO A 406 -2.18 -37.98 6.80
CA PRO A 406 -1.78 -38.63 5.55
C PRO A 406 -2.96 -38.61 4.57
N LEU A 407 -2.70 -38.26 3.31
CA LEU A 407 -3.67 -38.16 2.23
C LEU A 407 -3.54 -39.31 1.22
N PHE A 408 -2.30 -39.63 0.82
CA PHE A 408 -1.98 -40.79 -0.01
C PHE A 408 -0.55 -41.27 0.27
N ALA A 409 -0.21 -42.48 -0.19
CA ALA A 409 1.15 -42.98 -0.19
C ALA A 409 1.50 -43.65 -1.52
N ALA A 410 2.70 -43.41 -2.02
CA ALA A 410 3.18 -44.01 -3.25
C ALA A 410 4.68 -44.34 -3.18
N LYS A 411 5.09 -45.36 -3.94
CA LYS A 411 6.49 -45.70 -4.20
C LYS A 411 6.87 -45.22 -5.60
N TYR A 412 7.90 -44.38 -5.65
CA TYR A 412 8.49 -43.88 -6.88
C TYR A 412 9.77 -44.66 -7.17
N TYR A 413 9.73 -45.51 -8.20
CA TYR A 413 10.89 -46.31 -8.59
C TYR A 413 11.86 -45.48 -9.44
N MET A 414 13.14 -45.80 -9.35
CA MET A 414 14.16 -45.15 -10.19
C MET A 414 13.97 -45.51 -11.67
N ALA A 415 14.25 -44.57 -12.58
CA ALA A 415 14.22 -44.85 -14.00
C ALA A 415 15.29 -45.91 -14.35
N ARG A 416 14.96 -46.85 -15.24
CA ARG A 416 15.84 -47.99 -15.58
C ARG A 416 17.26 -47.50 -15.95
N GLY A 417 18.26 -47.97 -15.21
CA GLY A 417 19.67 -47.60 -15.42
C GLY A 417 20.05 -46.18 -14.95
N HIS A 418 19.20 -45.51 -14.18
CA HIS A 418 19.41 -44.17 -13.62
C HIS A 418 19.20 -44.20 -12.10
N TRP A 419 19.78 -43.23 -11.39
CA TRP A 419 19.67 -43.08 -9.94
C TRP A 419 18.54 -42.13 -9.48
N GLN A 420 17.77 -41.57 -10.42
CA GLN A 420 16.66 -40.65 -10.18
C GLN A 420 15.40 -41.25 -10.79
N ILE A 421 14.23 -40.76 -10.37
CA ILE A 421 12.93 -41.18 -10.87
C ILE A 421 12.67 -40.78 -12.33
N ALA A 422 13.46 -39.84 -12.87
CA ALA A 422 13.42 -39.42 -14.27
C ALA A 422 14.84 -39.44 -14.87
N ALA A 423 14.94 -39.90 -16.11
CA ALA A 423 16.17 -39.91 -16.90
C ALA A 423 15.98 -39.11 -18.19
N ALA A 424 16.84 -38.12 -18.43
CA ALA A 424 16.86 -37.40 -19.71
C ALA A 424 17.30 -38.35 -20.84
N THR A 425 16.51 -38.45 -21.93
CA THR A 425 16.86 -39.23 -23.12
C THR A 425 16.65 -38.41 -24.39
N ARG A 426 17.24 -38.85 -25.51
CA ARG A 426 17.08 -38.20 -26.83
C ARG A 426 15.62 -38.16 -27.34
N ARG A 427 14.71 -38.94 -26.74
CA ARG A 427 13.29 -39.01 -27.09
C ARG A 427 12.37 -38.34 -26.06
N GLY A 428 12.94 -37.55 -25.14
CA GLY A 428 12.23 -36.98 -24.00
C GLY A 428 12.54 -37.71 -22.68
N PRO A 429 12.00 -37.23 -21.55
CA PRO A 429 12.25 -37.81 -20.24
C PRO A 429 11.63 -39.21 -20.13
N ARG A 430 12.38 -40.15 -19.57
CA ARG A 430 11.89 -41.49 -19.21
C ARG A 430 11.70 -41.56 -17.70
N PHE A 431 10.47 -41.81 -17.27
CA PHE A 431 10.10 -41.91 -15.85
C PHE A 431 10.14 -43.35 -15.35
N GLY A 432 10.37 -43.52 -14.06
CA GLY A 432 10.20 -44.78 -13.34
C GLY A 432 8.72 -45.09 -13.05
N ARG A 433 8.46 -46.30 -12.56
CA ARG A 433 7.11 -46.73 -12.17
C ARG A 433 6.67 -45.96 -10.92
N VAL A 434 5.39 -45.57 -10.85
CA VAL A 434 4.73 -45.11 -9.62
C VAL A 434 3.76 -46.19 -9.18
N GLU A 435 3.80 -46.56 -7.90
CA GLU A 435 2.95 -47.59 -7.30
C GLU A 435 2.29 -47.02 -6.06
N ALA A 436 0.97 -46.80 -6.09
CA ALA A 436 0.20 -46.42 -4.91
C ALA A 436 0.21 -47.56 -3.87
N VAL A 437 0.27 -47.18 -2.60
CA VAL A 437 0.26 -48.09 -1.44
C VAL A 437 -0.82 -47.61 -0.48
N ALA A 438 -1.61 -48.54 0.07
CA ALA A 438 -2.66 -48.17 1.01
C ALA A 438 -2.03 -47.63 2.30
N ILE A 439 -2.62 -46.59 2.92
CA ILE A 439 -2.00 -45.91 4.06
C ILE A 439 -1.74 -46.88 5.22
N ASP A 440 -2.62 -47.85 5.46
CA ASP A 440 -2.49 -48.88 6.50
C ASP A 440 -1.41 -49.93 6.22
N GLU A 441 -0.97 -50.06 4.96
CA GLU A 441 0.14 -50.91 4.55
C GLU A 441 1.51 -50.18 4.60
N VAL A 442 1.52 -48.86 4.82
CA VAL A 442 2.76 -48.10 4.96
C VAL A 442 3.38 -48.40 6.34
N PRO A 443 4.69 -48.71 6.41
CA PRO A 443 5.35 -48.92 7.70
C PRO A 443 5.12 -47.73 8.66
N PRO A 444 4.75 -47.97 9.94
CA PRO A 444 4.43 -46.89 10.88
C PRO A 444 5.55 -45.85 11.03
N ALA A 445 6.81 -46.28 10.98
CA ALA A 445 7.96 -45.39 11.06
C ALA A 445 8.07 -44.43 9.86
N VAL A 446 7.65 -44.86 8.66
CA VAL A 446 7.63 -44.01 7.46
C VAL A 446 6.56 -42.93 7.58
N LEU A 447 5.35 -43.31 8.04
CA LEU A 447 4.27 -42.36 8.26
C LEU A 447 4.59 -41.36 9.36
N ASP A 448 5.11 -41.81 10.51
CA ASP A 448 5.47 -40.93 11.63
C ASP A 448 6.48 -39.86 11.20
N ILE A 449 7.58 -40.27 10.57
CA ILE A 449 8.64 -39.35 10.12
C ILE A 449 8.11 -38.40 9.04
N ALA A 450 7.28 -38.89 8.11
CA ALA A 450 6.67 -38.03 7.09
C ALA A 450 5.76 -36.96 7.69
N LEU A 451 4.89 -37.33 8.64
CA LEU A 451 3.99 -36.39 9.30
C LEU A 451 4.74 -35.39 10.16
N ARG A 452 5.79 -35.81 10.88
CA ARG A 452 6.67 -34.90 11.62
C ARG A 452 7.32 -33.88 10.69
N ALA A 453 7.84 -34.32 9.54
CA ALA A 453 8.48 -33.43 8.56
C ALA A 453 7.48 -32.41 7.97
N ALA A 454 6.30 -32.87 7.53
CA ALA A 454 5.27 -31.99 6.98
C ALA A 454 4.78 -30.96 8.01
N ASN A 455 4.55 -31.38 9.26
CA ASN A 455 4.04 -30.49 10.32
C ASN A 455 5.06 -29.43 10.77
N LEU A 456 6.36 -29.61 10.52
CA LEU A 456 7.35 -28.54 10.70
C LEU A 456 7.18 -27.42 9.65
N VAL A 457 6.73 -27.77 8.44
CA VAL A 457 6.46 -26.80 7.37
C VAL A 457 5.13 -26.10 7.61
N GLY A 458 4.06 -26.85 7.89
CA GLY A 458 2.74 -26.28 8.14
C GLY A 458 1.61 -27.31 8.08
N ARG A 459 0.42 -26.86 7.70
CA ARG A 459 -0.80 -27.70 7.56
C ARG A 459 -1.42 -27.64 6.15
N GLY A 460 -0.62 -27.33 5.14
CA GLY A 460 -0.99 -27.37 3.72
C GLY A 460 -1.05 -28.78 3.13
N PHE A 461 -0.92 -28.85 1.80
CA PHE A 461 -0.87 -30.11 1.05
C PHE A 461 0.58 -30.45 0.69
N TYR A 462 1.28 -31.24 1.50
CA TYR A 462 2.71 -31.51 1.27
C TYR A 462 2.96 -32.91 0.73
N GLY A 463 3.94 -33.05 -0.15
CA GLY A 463 4.52 -34.34 -0.52
C GLY A 463 5.88 -34.52 0.14
N VAL A 464 5.98 -35.48 1.05
CA VAL A 464 7.24 -35.78 1.75
C VAL A 464 7.94 -36.95 1.07
N ASP A 465 9.18 -36.73 0.67
CA ASP A 465 10.03 -37.74 0.05
C ASP A 465 10.93 -38.40 1.07
N LEU A 466 10.86 -39.72 1.15
CA LEU A 466 11.64 -40.49 2.11
C LEU A 466 12.38 -41.64 1.43
N LYS A 467 13.57 -41.92 1.96
CA LYS A 467 14.28 -43.17 1.71
C LYS A 467 14.20 -44.06 2.93
N GLN A 468 13.97 -45.35 2.67
CA GLN A 468 14.03 -46.39 3.68
C GLN A 468 15.25 -47.27 3.39
N LEU A 469 16.17 -47.34 4.35
CA LEU A 469 17.38 -48.17 4.33
C LEU A 469 17.29 -49.13 5.51
N GLU A 470 16.93 -50.38 5.24
CA GLU A 470 16.70 -51.39 6.29
C GLU A 470 15.71 -50.83 7.34
N ASP A 471 16.18 -50.61 8.58
CA ASP A 471 15.39 -50.09 9.70
C ASP A 471 15.41 -48.55 9.82
N ARG A 472 16.19 -47.84 8.99
CA ARG A 472 16.34 -46.38 9.04
C ARG A 472 15.51 -45.72 7.95
N VAL A 473 14.70 -44.74 8.34
CA VAL A 473 13.95 -43.86 7.43
C VAL A 473 14.53 -42.46 7.51
N VAL A 474 14.76 -41.83 6.36
CA VAL A 474 15.26 -40.45 6.27
C VAL A 474 14.44 -39.64 5.26
N VAL A 475 14.21 -38.38 5.58
CA VAL A 475 13.54 -37.41 4.71
C VAL A 475 14.56 -36.80 3.74
N ILE A 476 14.20 -36.76 2.47
CA ILE A 476 15.01 -36.19 1.39
C ILE A 476 14.59 -34.75 1.12
N GLU A 477 13.29 -34.52 0.97
CA GLU A 477 12.68 -33.19 0.77
C GLU A 477 11.18 -33.20 1.13
N VAL A 478 10.63 -32.00 1.32
CA VAL A 478 9.21 -31.74 1.51
C VAL A 478 8.81 -30.76 0.42
N ASN A 479 7.83 -31.11 -0.38
CA ASN A 479 7.32 -30.28 -1.48
C ASN A 479 5.99 -29.65 -1.06
N ASP A 480 5.88 -28.33 -1.19
CA ASP A 480 4.64 -27.58 -1.00
C ASP A 480 3.61 -27.90 -2.07
N ASN A 481 4.01 -28.11 -3.33
CA ASN A 481 3.07 -28.44 -4.40
C ASN A 481 3.36 -29.81 -5.03
N PRO A 482 3.05 -30.92 -4.34
CA PRO A 482 3.42 -32.25 -4.79
C PRO A 482 2.59 -32.73 -5.98
N ASN A 483 3.10 -33.74 -6.70
CA ASN A 483 2.33 -34.39 -7.75
C ASN A 483 1.07 -35.07 -7.20
N LEU A 484 -0.02 -34.94 -7.94
CA LEU A 484 -1.26 -35.68 -7.72
C LEU A 484 -1.89 -35.94 -9.08
N ASP A 485 -1.86 -37.21 -9.49
CA ASP A 485 -2.39 -37.64 -10.78
C ASP A 485 -3.31 -38.85 -10.71
N VAL A 486 -4.37 -38.79 -11.53
CA VAL A 486 -5.34 -39.88 -11.70
C VAL A 486 -4.63 -41.16 -12.17
N GLY A 487 -4.89 -42.25 -11.47
CA GLY A 487 -4.31 -43.57 -11.73
C GLY A 487 -2.90 -43.77 -11.17
N HIS A 488 -2.32 -42.74 -10.56
CA HIS A 488 -1.02 -42.75 -9.90
C HIS A 488 -1.20 -42.63 -8.39
N GLU A 489 -1.06 -41.44 -7.79
CA GLU A 489 -1.13 -41.23 -6.34
C GLU A 489 -2.52 -41.51 -5.78
N ASP A 490 -3.57 -41.21 -6.54
CA ASP A 490 -4.96 -41.43 -6.13
C ASP A 490 -5.44 -42.88 -6.33
N ARG A 491 -4.64 -43.78 -6.94
CA ARG A 491 -5.11 -45.06 -7.48
C ARG A 491 -5.88 -45.94 -6.49
N LEU A 492 -5.51 -45.91 -5.20
CA LEU A 492 -6.14 -46.74 -4.16
C LEU A 492 -7.26 -46.00 -3.43
N GLU A 493 -7.06 -44.73 -3.08
CA GLU A 493 -8.03 -43.93 -2.34
C GLU A 493 -9.15 -43.36 -3.25
N GLY A 494 -8.88 -43.24 -4.56
CA GLY A 494 -9.78 -42.74 -5.58
C GLY A 494 -10.33 -41.36 -5.25
N ASP A 495 -11.66 -41.23 -5.32
CA ASP A 495 -12.35 -39.95 -5.09
C ASP A 495 -12.12 -39.37 -3.70
N ARG A 496 -11.78 -40.21 -2.70
CA ARG A 496 -11.57 -39.78 -1.32
C ARG A 496 -10.44 -38.75 -1.18
N VAL A 497 -9.43 -38.80 -2.05
CA VAL A 497 -8.35 -37.80 -2.05
C VAL A 497 -8.91 -36.41 -2.35
N TYR A 498 -9.72 -36.31 -3.40
CA TYR A 498 -10.34 -35.07 -3.84
C TYR A 498 -11.42 -34.59 -2.86
N GLU A 499 -12.22 -35.51 -2.32
CA GLU A 499 -13.23 -35.22 -1.28
C GLU A 499 -12.56 -34.57 -0.05
N ARG A 500 -11.41 -35.10 0.38
CA ARG A 500 -10.66 -34.52 1.50
C ARG A 500 -10.04 -33.16 1.19
N ILE A 501 -9.57 -32.92 -0.04
CA ILE A 501 -9.09 -31.60 -0.47
C ILE A 501 -10.24 -30.57 -0.45
N VAL A 502 -11.41 -30.94 -0.98
CA VAL A 502 -12.60 -30.06 -0.97
C VAL A 502 -13.08 -29.80 0.45
N ALA A 503 -13.19 -30.85 1.29
CA ALA A 503 -13.57 -30.72 2.69
C ALA A 503 -12.63 -29.80 3.46
N HIS A 504 -11.31 -29.89 3.20
CA HIS A 504 -10.32 -29.05 3.83
C HIS A 504 -10.49 -27.55 3.52
N PHE A 505 -10.87 -27.21 2.28
CA PHE A 505 -11.23 -25.83 1.94
C PHE A 505 -12.52 -25.41 2.61
N LEU A 506 -13.57 -26.25 2.56
CA LEU A 506 -14.86 -25.96 3.20
C LEU A 506 -14.71 -25.68 4.70
N GLU A 507 -13.96 -26.51 5.42
CA GLU A 507 -13.68 -26.32 6.85
C GLU A 507 -13.05 -24.95 7.13
N ARG A 508 -12.11 -24.50 6.28
CA ARG A 508 -11.43 -23.21 6.44
C ARG A 508 -12.29 -22.02 6.05
N ILE A 509 -13.10 -22.14 5.01
CA ILE A 509 -14.07 -21.13 4.60
C ILE A 509 -15.11 -20.95 5.71
N GLU A 510 -15.66 -22.04 6.23
CA GLU A 510 -16.69 -22.02 7.29
C GLU A 510 -16.14 -21.54 8.64
N ALA A 511 -14.86 -21.80 8.92
CA ALA A 511 -14.18 -21.31 10.13
C ALA A 511 -13.77 -19.81 10.06
N GLY A 512 -13.98 -19.12 8.93
CA GLY A 512 -13.62 -17.70 8.77
C GLY A 512 -12.10 -17.46 8.77
N PHE A 513 -11.37 -18.24 7.97
CA PHE A 513 -9.90 -18.30 7.89
C PHE A 513 -9.15 -16.99 8.23
N ARG A 514 -8.29 -17.04 9.26
CA ARG A 514 -7.23 -16.07 9.57
C ARG A 514 -5.88 -16.75 9.24
N ALA A 515 -5.00 -16.08 8.49
CA ALA A 515 -3.71 -16.64 8.07
C ALA A 515 -2.82 -17.02 9.29
N PRO A 516 -2.04 -18.11 9.24
CA PRO A 516 -1.15 -18.48 10.35
C PRO A 516 0.09 -17.59 10.36
N SER A 517 0.25 -16.78 11.42
CA SER A 517 1.53 -16.13 11.74
C SER A 517 2.54 -17.17 12.22
N GLY A 518 3.74 -17.18 11.63
CA GLY A 518 4.75 -18.21 11.84
C GLY A 518 5.21 -18.34 13.29
N GLU A 519 5.01 -19.53 13.87
CA GLU A 519 5.68 -19.97 15.10
C GLU A 519 6.98 -20.70 14.73
N SER A 520 8.11 -20.26 15.31
CA SER A 520 9.27 -21.11 15.54
C SER A 520 9.37 -21.41 17.04
N GLY A 521 9.56 -22.69 17.37
CA GLY A 521 9.33 -23.23 18.69
C GLY A 521 10.30 -22.75 19.77
N ALA A 522 9.74 -22.45 20.94
CA ALA A 522 10.42 -22.57 22.21
C ALA A 522 9.55 -23.44 23.14
N THR A 523 10.20 -24.47 23.68
CA THR A 523 9.70 -25.53 24.55
C THR A 523 8.72 -25.09 25.64
N SER A 524 7.68 -25.90 25.82
CA SER A 524 6.69 -25.81 26.89
C SER A 524 7.34 -25.84 28.28
N ARG A 525 7.23 -24.73 29.00
CA ARG A 525 6.96 -24.78 30.44
C ARG A 525 5.73 -23.92 30.71
N GLN A 526 4.70 -24.58 31.23
CA GLN A 526 3.43 -24.02 31.65
C GLN A 526 3.60 -22.67 32.36
N ARG A 527 2.92 -21.63 31.86
CA ARG A 527 2.25 -20.61 32.69
C ARG A 527 1.44 -19.65 31.81
N GLY A 528 0.15 -19.57 32.15
CA GLY A 528 -0.74 -18.47 31.78
C GLY A 528 -1.41 -18.61 30.42
N ALA A 529 -2.67 -19.04 30.41
CA ALA A 529 -3.59 -18.62 29.37
C ALA A 529 -3.51 -17.09 29.26
N ASN A 530 -3.13 -16.56 28.09
CA ASN A 530 -3.39 -15.16 27.78
C ASN A 530 -4.57 -15.14 26.80
N PRO A 531 -5.70 -14.53 27.16
CA PRO A 531 -6.94 -14.66 26.41
C PRO A 531 -6.81 -13.92 25.09
N GLY A 532 -7.06 -14.60 23.97
CA GLY A 532 -7.37 -13.91 22.74
C GLY A 532 -8.61 -13.05 22.98
N LEU A 533 -8.43 -11.73 23.04
CA LEU A 533 -9.52 -10.79 23.24
C LEU A 533 -10.59 -11.01 22.17
N ARG A 534 -11.85 -10.92 22.59
CA ARG A 534 -13.03 -11.08 21.72
C ARG A 534 -13.05 -9.91 20.72
N GLU A 535 -13.65 -10.11 19.55
CA GLU A 535 -13.87 -9.05 18.54
C GLU A 535 -14.47 -7.77 19.16
N GLU A 536 -15.21 -7.92 20.26
CA GLU A 536 -15.79 -6.87 21.11
C GLU A 536 -14.77 -5.87 21.69
N GLU A 537 -13.55 -6.31 22.02
CA GLU A 537 -12.51 -5.46 22.63
C GLU A 537 -11.73 -4.66 21.57
N LEU A 538 -11.54 -5.23 20.37
CA LEU A 538 -11.02 -4.50 19.20
C LEU A 538 -12.04 -3.51 18.62
N ALA A 539 -13.34 -3.83 18.73
CA ALA A 539 -14.40 -2.96 18.24
C ALA A 539 -14.34 -1.56 18.88
N ALA A 540 -13.97 -1.47 20.17
CA ALA A 540 -13.87 -0.20 20.90
C ALA A 540 -12.86 0.77 20.28
N TRP A 541 -11.67 0.28 19.87
CA TRP A 541 -10.66 1.12 19.22
C TRP A 541 -11.05 1.53 17.80
N ARG A 542 -11.88 0.71 17.15
CA ARG A 542 -12.37 0.91 15.77
C ARG A 542 -13.62 1.79 15.68
N LEU A 543 -14.23 2.16 16.81
CA LEU A 543 -15.41 3.02 16.80
C LEU A 543 -15.08 4.35 16.10
N PRO A 544 -15.99 4.90 15.28
CA PRO A 544 -15.79 6.24 14.74
C PRO A 544 -15.56 7.25 15.87
N ILE A 545 -14.48 8.03 15.78
CA ILE A 545 -14.21 9.18 16.63
C ILE A 545 -15.05 10.32 16.08
N ALA A 546 -16.13 10.63 16.79
CA ALA A 546 -17.20 11.52 16.37
C ALA A 546 -17.88 11.08 15.04
N PRO A 547 -19.21 11.22 14.92
CA PRO A 547 -19.83 11.14 13.60
C PRO A 547 -19.30 12.28 12.72
N PRO A 548 -19.18 12.12 11.39
CA PRO A 548 -18.93 13.25 10.50
C PRO A 548 -19.97 14.35 10.78
N ALA A 549 -19.52 15.57 11.05
CA ALA A 549 -20.37 16.61 11.59
C ALA A 549 -21.43 17.05 10.58
N GLY A 550 -22.68 16.60 10.71
CA GLY A 550 -23.83 17.09 9.91
C GLY A 550 -23.55 17.23 8.39
N PRO A 551 -24.31 18.06 7.66
CA PRO A 551 -23.85 18.55 6.38
C PRO A 551 -22.80 19.65 6.63
N GLU A 552 -21.53 19.27 6.72
CA GLU A 552 -20.42 20.23 6.64
C GLU A 552 -20.52 21.01 5.31
N PRO A 553 -20.20 22.31 5.29
CA PRO A 553 -20.11 23.08 4.06
C PRO A 553 -19.17 22.35 3.11
N GLN A 554 -19.65 21.91 1.95
CA GLN A 554 -18.76 21.32 0.96
C GLN A 554 -17.91 22.42 0.32
N PRO A 555 -16.63 22.14 -0.01
CA PRO A 555 -15.74 23.12 -0.61
C PRO A 555 -16.37 23.80 -1.83
N PRO A 556 -16.06 25.08 -2.08
CA PRO A 556 -14.92 25.80 -1.51
C PRO A 556 -15.19 26.47 -0.15
N TYR A 557 -14.26 26.28 0.80
CA TYR A 557 -14.20 27.03 2.06
C TYR A 557 -13.61 28.43 1.86
N LYS A 558 -14.01 29.38 2.68
CA LYS A 558 -13.37 30.71 2.76
C LYS A 558 -12.00 30.59 3.43
N ALA A 559 -11.11 31.54 3.12
CA ALA A 559 -9.81 31.61 3.77
C ALA A 559 -9.96 31.68 5.30
N PHE A 560 -9.15 30.88 6.01
CA PHE A 560 -9.16 30.76 7.47
C PHE A 560 -10.48 30.31 8.10
N GLU A 561 -11.47 29.81 7.35
CA GLU A 561 -12.76 29.36 7.90
C GLU A 561 -12.65 28.08 8.72
N VAL A 562 -11.86 27.14 8.22
CA VAL A 562 -11.60 25.82 8.81
C VAL A 562 -10.11 25.57 8.91
N CYS A 563 -9.70 24.63 9.77
CA CYS A 563 -8.31 24.25 9.97
C CYS A 563 -8.18 22.73 10.04
N GLY A 564 -7.26 22.16 9.26
CA GLY A 564 -6.87 20.75 9.34
C GLY A 564 -5.50 20.59 9.99
N LEU A 565 -5.34 19.57 10.84
CA LEU A 565 -4.06 19.25 11.48
C LEU A 565 -3.61 17.83 11.15
N GLU A 566 -2.29 17.67 10.97
CA GLU A 566 -1.60 16.39 10.82
C GLU A 566 -0.46 16.36 11.87
N LEU A 567 -0.40 15.32 12.70
CA LEU A 567 0.55 15.17 13.81
C LEU A 567 1.31 13.86 13.67
N GLU A 568 2.64 13.92 13.58
CA GLU A 568 3.50 12.74 13.40
C GLU A 568 4.17 12.35 14.72
N TYR A 569 4.20 11.06 15.05
CA TYR A 569 4.81 10.55 16.28
C TYR A 569 5.68 9.33 16.01
N ALA A 570 6.85 9.26 16.63
CA ALA A 570 7.67 8.04 16.60
C ALA A 570 7.05 6.97 17.51
N LEU A 571 7.11 5.71 17.10
CA LEU A 571 6.76 4.56 17.90
C LEU A 571 8.02 4.05 18.61
N VAL A 572 7.94 3.91 19.93
CA VAL A 572 9.05 3.42 20.76
C VAL A 572 8.63 2.27 21.66
N ASP A 573 9.57 1.41 22.03
CA ASP A 573 9.37 0.42 23.09
C ASP A 573 9.45 1.08 24.49
N ARG A 574 9.39 0.25 25.53
CA ARG A 574 9.47 0.68 26.93
C ARG A 574 10.80 1.32 27.30
N ASP A 575 11.84 1.04 26.52
CA ASP A 575 13.20 1.53 26.73
C ASP A 575 13.50 2.74 25.83
N LEU A 576 12.48 3.30 25.15
CA LEU A 576 12.59 4.41 24.22
C LEU A 576 13.44 4.09 22.97
N ASN A 577 13.48 2.82 22.54
CA ASN A 577 14.06 2.48 21.24
C ASN A 577 12.97 2.59 20.16
N ALA A 578 13.29 3.23 19.03
CA ALA A 578 12.40 3.28 17.89
C ALA A 578 12.04 1.88 17.38
N CYS A 579 10.75 1.69 17.07
CA CYS A 579 10.18 0.40 16.73
C CYS A 579 9.41 0.45 15.41
N SER A 580 9.69 -0.50 14.51
CA SER A 580 8.99 -0.69 13.24
C SER A 580 7.60 -1.33 13.44
N LEU A 581 6.72 -0.63 14.16
CA LEU A 581 5.40 -1.11 14.58
C LEU A 581 4.23 -0.41 13.89
N VAL A 582 4.48 0.53 12.97
CA VAL A 582 3.41 1.28 12.28
C VAL A 582 2.51 0.33 11.50
N GLU A 583 3.10 -0.57 10.70
CA GLU A 583 2.38 -1.55 9.90
C GLU A 583 1.48 -2.47 10.75
N PRO A 584 1.98 -3.17 11.78
CA PRO A 584 1.13 -4.03 12.59
C PRO A 584 0.11 -3.24 13.42
N ALA A 585 0.40 -2.01 13.85
CA ALA A 585 -0.56 -1.15 14.55
C ALA A 585 -1.74 -0.77 13.64
N LEU A 586 -1.46 -0.25 12.44
CA LEU A 586 -2.47 0.08 11.43
C LEU A 586 -3.28 -1.16 11.02
N ALA A 587 -2.61 -2.30 10.82
CA ALA A 587 -3.28 -3.54 10.48
C ALA A 587 -4.23 -4.02 11.59
N THR A 588 -3.84 -3.83 12.85
CA THR A 588 -4.69 -4.18 14.00
C THR A 588 -5.93 -3.28 14.07
N LEU A 589 -5.76 -1.97 13.85
CA LEU A 589 -6.87 -1.03 13.78
C LEU A 589 -7.80 -1.33 12.61
N ALA A 590 -7.28 -1.58 11.41
CA ALA A 590 -8.12 -1.85 10.23
C ALA A 590 -8.71 -3.27 10.17
N GLY A 591 -8.13 -4.23 10.91
CA GLY A 591 -8.43 -5.64 10.74
C GLY A 591 -7.88 -6.25 9.45
N ARG A 592 -7.07 -5.49 8.69
CA ARG A 592 -6.41 -5.90 7.44
C ARG A 592 -5.12 -5.12 7.25
N PRO A 593 -4.12 -5.67 6.53
CA PRO A 593 -3.00 -4.91 5.99
C PRO A 593 -3.45 -3.58 5.35
N THR A 594 -2.96 -2.45 5.86
CA THR A 594 -3.26 -1.13 5.32
C THR A 594 -2.11 -0.16 5.59
N SER A 595 -2.20 1.00 4.96
CA SER A 595 -1.33 2.17 5.14
C SER A 595 -2.06 3.34 5.81
N GLU A 596 -3.39 3.21 5.95
CA GLU A 596 -4.25 4.21 6.55
C GLU A 596 -5.47 3.55 7.21
N VAL A 597 -5.97 4.17 8.26
CA VAL A 597 -7.21 3.83 8.96
C VAL A 597 -8.01 5.10 9.18
N GLU A 598 -9.27 5.09 8.78
CA GLU A 598 -10.21 6.16 9.09
C GLU A 598 -11.09 5.76 10.28
N LEU A 599 -11.05 6.56 11.33
CA LEU A 599 -11.85 6.41 12.54
C LEU A 599 -12.83 7.59 12.64
N GLY A 600 -13.71 7.74 11.65
CA GLY A 600 -14.61 8.90 11.58
C GLY A 600 -13.88 10.16 11.11
N VAL A 601 -13.89 11.22 11.93
CA VAL A 601 -13.24 12.49 11.55
C VAL A 601 -11.71 12.46 11.69
N VAL A 602 -11.16 11.41 12.31
CA VAL A 602 -9.72 11.22 12.50
C VAL A 602 -9.20 10.12 11.58
N GLY A 603 -8.05 10.36 10.94
CA GLY A 603 -7.29 9.39 10.18
C GLY A 603 -5.97 9.06 10.87
N ILE A 604 -5.51 7.82 10.74
CA ILE A 604 -4.18 7.38 11.18
C ILE A 604 -3.47 6.74 9.99
N THR A 605 -2.26 7.18 9.67
CA THR A 605 -1.55 6.88 8.43
C THR A 605 -0.07 6.57 8.68
N ASN A 606 0.55 5.92 7.70
CA ASN A 606 2.01 5.71 7.70
C ASN A 606 2.74 6.96 7.19
N GLU A 607 3.99 7.12 7.63
CA GLU A 607 4.92 8.07 7.03
C GLU A 607 6.02 7.38 6.19
N ILE A 608 7.02 8.14 5.73
CA ILE A 608 8.16 7.62 4.95
C ILE A 608 8.93 6.49 5.67
N THR A 609 8.92 6.47 7.01
CA THR A 609 9.54 5.41 7.82
C THR A 609 8.51 4.52 8.50
N ASP A 610 8.90 3.28 8.80
CA ASP A 610 8.00 2.30 9.42
C ASP A 610 7.88 2.40 10.96
N HIS A 611 8.50 3.43 11.54
CA HIS A 611 8.45 3.75 12.96
C HIS A 611 7.78 5.11 13.24
N VAL A 612 7.30 5.83 12.24
CA VAL A 612 6.54 7.09 12.42
C VAL A 612 5.09 6.90 11.97
N LEU A 613 4.18 7.27 12.86
CA LEU A 613 2.73 7.22 12.68
C LEU A 613 2.17 8.63 12.60
N GLU A 614 1.38 8.95 11.58
CA GLU A 614 0.65 10.21 11.46
C GLU A 614 -0.78 10.03 11.99
N ILE A 615 -1.25 11.01 12.77
CA ILE A 615 -2.64 11.14 13.24
C ILE A 615 -3.15 12.50 12.77
N ARG A 616 -4.25 12.51 12.01
CA ARG A 616 -4.76 13.73 11.36
C ARG A 616 -6.28 13.86 11.40
N THR A 617 -6.78 15.06 11.11
CA THR A 617 -8.18 15.27 10.76
C THR A 617 -8.43 14.90 9.30
N ASN A 618 -9.38 14.02 8.99
CA ASN A 618 -9.71 13.61 7.62
C ASN A 618 -10.35 14.74 6.80
N ALA A 619 -11.06 15.65 7.47
CA ALA A 619 -11.58 16.89 6.93
C ALA A 619 -11.21 18.04 7.88
N PRO A 620 -10.97 19.26 7.36
CA PRO A 620 -10.65 20.41 8.20
C PRO A 620 -11.88 20.81 9.04
N LEU A 621 -11.67 21.14 10.31
CA LEU A 621 -12.74 21.47 11.24
C LEU A 621 -12.82 22.99 11.48
N ALA A 622 -14.02 23.51 11.72
CA ALA A 622 -14.22 24.93 12.00
C ALA A 622 -13.71 25.36 13.38
N SER A 623 -13.79 24.45 14.37
CA SER A 623 -13.42 24.69 15.76
C SER A 623 -12.15 23.93 16.13
N LEU A 624 -11.10 24.67 16.50
CA LEU A 624 -9.87 24.06 17.03
C LEU A 624 -10.07 23.37 18.38
N VAL A 625 -11.08 23.76 19.16
CA VAL A 625 -11.48 23.06 20.39
C VAL A 625 -11.96 21.64 20.07
N GLU A 626 -12.75 21.51 19.00
CA GLU A 626 -13.18 20.20 18.52
C GLU A 626 -12.01 19.42 17.91
N THR A 627 -11.11 20.09 17.18
CA THR A 627 -9.86 19.49 16.67
C THR A 627 -9.01 18.90 17.79
N GLU A 628 -8.78 19.64 18.88
CA GLU A 628 -8.07 19.12 20.06
C GLU A 628 -8.77 17.87 20.59
N ARG A 629 -10.09 17.94 20.81
CA ARG A 629 -10.87 16.85 21.39
C ARG A 629 -10.74 15.56 20.59
N VAL A 630 -10.88 15.63 19.26
CA VAL A 630 -10.88 14.42 18.41
C VAL A 630 -9.47 13.87 18.19
N LEU A 631 -8.45 14.72 18.06
CA LEU A 631 -7.06 14.27 17.91
C LEU A 631 -6.51 13.67 19.21
N VAL A 632 -6.86 14.24 20.38
CA VAL A 632 -6.54 13.64 21.68
C VAL A 632 -7.13 12.24 21.81
N GLU A 633 -8.37 12.04 21.35
CA GLU A 633 -8.98 10.72 21.32
C GLU A 633 -8.23 9.76 20.38
N GLY A 634 -7.82 10.24 19.20
CA GLY A 634 -6.97 9.47 18.27
C GLY A 634 -5.65 9.03 18.90
N VAL A 635 -4.93 9.97 19.54
CA VAL A 635 -3.68 9.73 20.27
C VAL A 635 -3.89 8.72 21.40
N ARG A 636 -4.92 8.89 22.23
CA ARG A 636 -5.22 7.98 23.34
C ARG A 636 -5.53 6.57 22.87
N ARG A 637 -6.27 6.41 21.76
CA ARG A 637 -6.57 5.09 21.20
C ARG A 637 -5.35 4.42 20.60
N ALA A 638 -4.55 5.16 19.83
CA ALA A 638 -3.29 4.65 19.31
C ALA A 638 -2.34 4.26 20.45
N GLY A 639 -2.19 5.11 21.47
CA GLY A 639 -1.39 4.83 22.67
C GLY A 639 -1.89 3.61 23.45
N ALA A 640 -3.20 3.48 23.68
CA ALA A 640 -3.79 2.33 24.37
C ALA A 640 -3.58 1.03 23.60
N LEU A 641 -3.75 1.06 22.27
CA LEU A 641 -3.46 -0.08 21.39
C LEU A 641 -2.00 -0.50 21.50
N LEU A 642 -1.06 0.45 21.41
CA LEU A 642 0.38 0.19 21.50
C LEU A 642 0.75 -0.40 22.86
N ALA A 643 0.22 0.18 23.93
CA ALA A 643 0.47 -0.27 25.28
C ALA A 643 -0.03 -1.71 25.52
N ASP A 644 -1.25 -2.01 25.08
CA ASP A 644 -1.90 -3.30 25.31
C ASP A 644 -1.39 -4.41 24.37
N ARG A 645 -1.21 -4.10 23.07
CA ARG A 645 -0.96 -5.11 22.03
C ARG A 645 0.48 -5.24 21.61
N PHE A 646 1.31 -4.23 21.89
CA PHE A 646 2.68 -4.17 21.39
C PHE A 646 3.69 -4.00 22.52
N GLN A 647 3.62 -4.91 23.50
CA GLN A 647 4.59 -5.00 24.60
C GLN A 647 4.80 -3.69 25.37
N GLY A 648 3.76 -2.87 25.54
CA GLY A 648 3.90 -1.57 26.21
C GLY A 648 4.60 -0.49 25.38
N ALA A 649 4.61 -0.63 24.04
CA ALA A 649 5.08 0.41 23.14
C ALA A 649 4.26 1.70 23.31
N ARG A 650 4.86 2.83 22.91
CA ARG A 650 4.31 4.17 23.12
C ARG A 650 4.51 5.05 21.91
N LEU A 651 3.68 6.09 21.82
CA LEU A 651 3.95 7.25 20.98
C LEU A 651 4.97 8.13 21.72
N LEU A 652 6.03 8.52 21.03
CA LEU A 652 6.99 9.49 21.52
C LEU A 652 6.65 10.85 20.89
N PRO A 653 6.31 11.89 21.68
CA PRO A 653 6.22 13.25 21.18
C PRO A 653 7.62 13.79 20.87
N THR A 654 7.70 15.02 20.39
CA THR A 654 8.89 15.68 19.81
C THR A 654 9.17 15.34 18.35
N SER A 655 9.84 16.27 17.68
CA SER A 655 10.08 16.24 16.24
C SER A 655 11.32 15.50 15.77
N MET A 656 12.12 14.99 16.71
CA MET A 656 13.22 14.07 16.43
C MET A 656 13.36 13.09 17.60
N HIS A 657 13.57 11.82 17.29
CA HIS A 657 13.86 10.80 18.30
C HIS A 657 15.28 11.00 18.85
N PRO A 658 15.44 11.16 20.18
CA PRO A 658 16.70 11.57 20.82
C PRO A 658 17.86 10.59 20.67
N TRP A 659 17.60 9.28 20.58
CA TRP A 659 18.64 8.23 20.46
C TRP A 659 18.65 7.51 19.10
N LEU A 660 17.90 7.98 18.10
CA LEU A 660 17.79 7.24 16.85
C LEU A 660 19.08 7.36 16.05
N ILE A 661 19.57 6.24 15.53
CA ILE A 661 20.65 6.19 14.55
C ILE A 661 20.01 6.01 13.16
N PRO A 662 20.00 7.02 12.28
CA PRO A 662 19.24 7.00 11.02
C PRO A 662 19.57 5.81 10.10
N SER A 663 20.82 5.34 10.10
CA SER A 663 21.25 4.19 9.30
C SER A 663 20.60 2.86 9.72
N ARG A 664 20.07 2.78 10.95
CA ARG A 664 19.35 1.62 11.48
C ARG A 664 17.84 1.69 11.27
N ALA A 665 17.30 2.87 10.98
CA ALA A 665 15.88 3.04 10.70
C ALA A 665 15.51 2.48 9.32
N HIS A 666 14.26 2.01 9.19
CA HIS A 666 13.75 1.42 7.97
C HIS A 666 12.72 2.33 7.28
N LEU A 667 12.77 2.36 5.95
CA LEU A 667 11.72 2.99 5.17
C LEU A 667 10.49 2.10 5.09
N TRP A 668 9.34 2.74 4.94
CA TRP A 668 8.08 2.07 4.67
C TRP A 668 8.13 1.26 3.37
N ARG A 669 7.67 -0.01 3.42
CA ARG A 669 7.87 -0.99 2.34
C ARG A 669 6.63 -1.28 1.50
N ARG A 670 5.48 -0.66 1.82
CA ARG A 670 4.18 -0.96 1.17
C ARG A 670 3.77 0.11 0.15
N SER A 671 2.72 0.87 0.44
CA SER A 671 2.25 2.00 -0.36
C SER A 671 3.40 2.96 -0.66
N ASN A 672 3.32 3.67 -1.79
CA ASN A 672 4.32 4.67 -2.18
C ASN A 672 5.78 4.17 -2.27
N ARG A 673 6.03 2.85 -2.28
CA ARG A 673 7.38 2.26 -2.42
C ARG A 673 8.16 2.81 -3.61
N ARG A 674 7.48 3.11 -4.72
CA ARG A 674 8.13 3.73 -5.90
C ARG A 674 8.60 5.16 -5.62
N ILE A 675 7.86 5.94 -4.83
CA ILE A 675 8.22 7.30 -4.41
C ILE A 675 9.40 7.24 -3.44
N TYR A 676 9.30 6.41 -2.39
CA TYR A 676 10.35 6.26 -1.38
C TYR A 676 11.64 5.67 -1.98
N GLY A 677 11.54 4.70 -2.89
CA GLY A 677 12.68 4.17 -3.63
C GLY A 677 13.34 5.21 -4.55
N THR A 678 12.56 6.15 -5.13
CA THR A 678 13.12 7.29 -5.86
C THR A 678 13.87 8.24 -4.91
N TYR A 679 13.35 8.49 -3.70
CA TYR A 679 14.07 9.27 -2.69
C TYR A 679 15.38 8.59 -2.27
N GLU A 680 15.40 7.28 -1.97
CA GLU A 680 16.65 6.56 -1.62
C GLU A 680 17.70 6.62 -2.72
N ARG A 681 17.28 6.57 -3.98
CA ARG A 681 18.20 6.66 -5.12
C ARG A 681 18.74 8.08 -5.29
N LEU A 682 17.90 9.09 -5.07
CA LEU A 682 18.25 10.48 -5.34
C LEU A 682 18.93 11.17 -4.16
N PHE A 683 18.62 10.83 -2.92
CA PHE A 683 19.14 11.51 -1.73
C PHE A 683 19.80 10.52 -0.77
N ASP A 684 20.68 11.02 0.10
CA ASP A 684 21.14 10.22 1.23
C ASP A 684 20.07 10.21 2.31
N THR A 685 19.13 9.26 2.17
CA THR A 685 18.01 9.12 3.10
C THR A 685 18.43 8.50 4.44
N ALA A 686 19.68 8.04 4.59
CA ALA A 686 20.19 7.51 5.85
C ALA A 686 20.66 8.61 6.81
N THR A 687 20.07 9.81 6.71
CA THR A 687 20.38 10.99 7.50
C THR A 687 19.19 11.37 8.38
N HIS A 688 19.47 12.18 9.42
CA HIS A 688 18.43 12.67 10.34
C HIS A 688 17.29 13.40 9.63
N GLY A 689 17.59 14.24 8.64
CA GLY A 689 16.60 15.01 7.88
C GLY A 689 15.63 14.17 7.01
N TRP A 690 15.78 12.85 6.98
CA TRP A 690 14.87 11.94 6.26
C TRP A 690 14.24 10.89 7.19
N ARG A 691 15.02 10.31 8.10
CA ARG A 691 14.59 9.16 8.91
C ARG A 691 14.31 9.48 10.37
N ASN A 692 14.64 10.68 10.84
CA ASN A 692 14.47 11.09 12.22
C ASN A 692 13.66 12.40 12.33
N VAL A 693 12.62 12.55 11.50
CA VAL A 693 11.80 13.75 11.48
C VAL A 693 10.35 13.40 11.78
N GLN A 694 9.72 14.20 12.62
CA GLN A 694 8.27 14.24 12.85
C GLN A 694 7.81 15.70 12.81
N ALA A 695 6.59 15.98 12.38
CA ALA A 695 6.08 17.34 12.25
C ALA A 695 4.62 17.50 12.70
N CYS A 696 4.26 18.77 12.91
CA CYS A 696 2.87 19.22 12.93
C CYS A 696 2.60 20.01 11.65
N HIS A 697 1.58 19.65 10.88
CA HIS A 697 1.15 20.42 9.70
C HIS A 697 -0.17 21.13 9.96
N VAL A 698 -0.24 22.41 9.60
CA VAL A 698 -1.44 23.25 9.70
C VAL A 698 -1.95 23.56 8.29
N ASN A 699 -3.14 23.05 7.96
CA ASN A 699 -3.77 23.20 6.66
C ASN A 699 -4.90 24.24 6.71
N LEU A 700 -4.75 25.33 5.94
CA LEU A 700 -5.71 26.43 5.87
C LEU A 700 -6.26 26.58 4.44
N PRO A 701 -7.59 26.70 4.24
CA PRO A 701 -8.18 26.85 2.92
C PRO A 701 -7.74 28.15 2.24
N LEU A 702 -7.52 28.12 0.92
CA LEU A 702 -7.02 29.29 0.18
C LEU A 702 -8.07 30.38 -0.02
N GLY A 703 -9.36 30.04 -0.04
CA GLY A 703 -10.42 30.96 -0.47
C GLY A 703 -10.26 31.37 -1.94
N SER A 704 -10.46 32.65 -2.24
CA SER A 704 -10.20 33.24 -3.55
C SER A 704 -8.69 33.33 -3.85
N GLU A 705 -8.31 33.53 -5.11
CA GLU A 705 -6.89 33.69 -5.49
C GLU A 705 -6.22 34.86 -4.74
N ALA A 706 -6.93 35.98 -4.57
CA ALA A 706 -6.40 37.13 -3.84
C ALA A 706 -6.17 36.83 -2.35
N GLU A 707 -7.06 36.07 -1.72
CA GLU A 707 -6.89 35.62 -0.32
C GLU A 707 -5.75 34.60 -0.20
N GLY A 708 -5.71 33.60 -1.08
CA GLY A 708 -4.67 32.57 -1.06
C GLY A 708 -3.27 33.13 -1.30
N ILE A 709 -3.12 34.13 -2.18
CA ILE A 709 -1.84 34.80 -2.43
C ILE A 709 -1.44 35.69 -1.25
N ALA A 710 -2.38 36.45 -0.68
CA ALA A 710 -2.10 37.22 0.53
C ALA A 710 -1.67 36.32 1.69
N MET A 711 -2.31 35.16 1.84
CA MET A 711 -1.98 34.16 2.86
C MET A 711 -0.59 33.54 2.63
N LEU A 712 -0.24 33.17 1.39
CA LEU A 712 1.10 32.68 1.06
C LEU A 712 2.17 33.73 1.40
N ASN A 713 1.97 34.98 0.97
CA ASN A 713 2.92 36.05 1.24
C ASN A 713 3.00 36.38 2.74
N ALA A 714 1.88 36.35 3.47
CA ALA A 714 1.85 36.47 4.93
C ALA A 714 2.64 35.33 5.61
N SER A 715 2.58 34.12 5.07
CA SER A 715 3.34 32.99 5.61
C SER A 715 4.84 33.17 5.48
N ALA A 716 5.33 33.81 4.42
CA ALA A 716 6.74 34.19 4.31
C ALA A 716 7.20 35.13 5.44
N LEU A 717 6.29 35.98 5.95
CA LEU A 717 6.59 36.90 7.05
C LEU A 717 6.57 36.23 8.42
N LEU A 718 5.84 35.12 8.58
CA LEU A 718 5.67 34.45 9.87
C LEU A 718 6.61 33.25 10.06
N VAL A 719 6.77 32.43 9.01
CA VAL A 719 7.55 31.18 9.01
C VAL A 719 8.96 31.32 9.63
N PRO A 720 9.74 32.39 9.38
CA PRO A 720 11.08 32.53 9.95
C PRO A 720 11.16 32.41 11.48
N TYR A 721 10.10 32.78 12.19
CA TYR A 721 10.12 32.90 13.66
C TYR A 721 9.40 31.75 14.36
N LEU A 722 8.63 30.94 13.63
CA LEU A 722 7.90 29.81 14.18
C LEU A 722 8.79 28.76 14.87
N PRO A 723 10.01 28.45 14.40
CA PRO A 723 10.92 27.55 15.12
C PRO A 723 11.18 27.96 16.56
N ALA A 724 11.31 29.25 16.87
CA ALA A 724 11.53 29.70 18.25
C ALA A 724 10.34 29.44 19.19
N LEU A 725 9.13 29.30 18.64
CA LEU A 725 7.94 28.94 19.40
C LEU A 725 7.77 27.41 19.47
N ALA A 726 7.98 26.73 18.34
CA ALA A 726 7.60 25.34 18.16
C ALA A 726 8.74 24.33 18.40
N ALA A 727 10.01 24.72 18.44
CA ALA A 727 11.12 23.77 18.51
C ALA A 727 10.92 22.73 19.64
N SER A 728 10.97 21.45 19.28
CA SER A 728 10.83 20.32 20.19
C SER A 728 11.92 19.27 20.00
N SER A 729 12.91 19.53 19.15
CA SER A 729 13.97 18.60 18.73
C SER A 729 15.36 18.92 19.31
N PRO A 730 15.59 18.92 20.64
CA PRO A 730 16.86 19.37 21.22
C PRO A 730 18.01 18.35 21.16
N MET A 731 17.73 17.08 20.88
CA MET A 731 18.66 15.97 21.03
C MET A 731 18.79 15.10 19.77
N LEU A 732 19.98 14.56 19.57
CA LEU A 732 20.33 13.63 18.48
C LEU A 732 21.34 12.61 19.00
N GLU A 733 21.15 11.33 18.67
CA GLU A 733 22.09 10.24 18.99
C GLU A 733 22.55 10.19 20.47
N GLY A 734 21.70 10.65 21.39
CA GLY A 734 21.97 10.68 22.83
C GLY A 734 22.65 11.95 23.35
N GLU A 735 22.91 12.95 22.50
CA GLU A 735 23.55 14.21 22.87
C GLU A 735 22.64 15.42 22.57
N LEU A 736 22.96 16.58 23.13
CA LEU A 736 22.31 17.84 22.73
C LEU A 736 22.77 18.23 21.33
N GLY A 737 21.83 18.48 20.44
CA GLY A 737 22.11 18.97 19.09
C GLY A 737 22.67 20.40 19.10
N ALA A 738 23.28 20.80 17.99
CA ALA A 738 23.91 22.12 17.87
C ALA A 738 22.87 23.26 17.85
N ALA A 739 21.73 23.04 17.21
CA ALA A 739 20.65 24.02 17.11
C ALA A 739 19.60 23.83 18.23
N VAL A 740 18.79 24.86 18.47
CA VAL A 740 17.56 24.72 19.27
C VAL A 740 16.55 23.84 18.52
N ASP A 741 16.37 24.08 17.23
CA ASP A 741 15.52 23.27 16.34
C ASP A 741 16.41 22.44 15.40
N ASN A 742 16.74 21.21 15.81
CA ASN A 742 17.61 20.36 15.01
C ASN A 742 16.87 19.79 13.79
N ARG A 743 15.55 19.64 13.83
CA ARG A 743 14.78 19.14 12.68
C ARG A 743 14.93 20.12 11.52
N ILE A 744 14.66 21.40 11.74
CA ILE A 744 14.79 22.42 10.70
C ILE A 744 16.24 22.60 10.27
N SER A 745 17.21 22.52 11.19
CA SER A 745 18.64 22.55 10.86
C SER A 745 19.01 21.47 9.84
N HIS A 746 18.52 20.23 10.03
CA HIS A 746 18.74 19.15 9.07
C HIS A 746 17.95 19.32 7.77
N LEU A 747 16.71 19.84 7.82
CA LEU A 747 15.88 20.09 6.63
C LEU A 747 16.42 21.20 5.71
N LEU A 748 17.28 22.10 6.21
CA LEU A 748 17.97 23.07 5.37
C LEU A 748 18.94 22.41 4.36
N THR A 749 19.31 21.15 4.58
CA THR A 749 20.37 20.46 3.82
C THR A 749 19.98 19.08 3.27
N HIS A 750 18.79 18.56 3.54
CA HIS A 750 18.43 17.18 3.19
C HIS A 750 18.09 16.97 1.70
N GLN A 751 17.67 18.03 0.99
CA GLN A 751 17.26 18.00 -0.42
C GLN A 751 18.22 18.71 -1.38
N VAL A 752 19.52 18.77 -1.03
CA VAL A 752 20.58 19.48 -1.79
C VAL A 752 20.71 19.11 -3.28
N LYS A 753 20.24 17.92 -3.71
CA LYS A 753 20.27 17.55 -5.14
C LYS A 753 19.18 18.23 -5.97
N ILE A 754 18.14 18.78 -5.33
CA ILE A 754 17.06 19.54 -5.94
C ILE A 754 16.82 20.79 -5.08
N PRO A 755 17.75 21.75 -5.02
CA PRO A 755 17.62 22.92 -4.15
C PRO A 755 16.34 23.71 -4.43
N GLU A 756 15.82 23.68 -5.66
CA GLU A 756 14.58 24.36 -6.06
C GLU A 756 13.32 23.80 -5.35
N SER A 757 13.39 22.55 -4.87
CA SER A 757 12.32 21.91 -4.11
C SER A 757 12.20 22.43 -2.68
N GLN A 758 13.31 22.76 -2.03
CA GLN A 758 13.34 23.32 -0.67
C GLN A 758 13.31 24.86 -0.67
N GLY A 759 13.81 25.48 -1.73
CA GLY A 759 14.09 26.93 -1.72
C GLY A 759 15.05 27.26 -0.57
N GLU A 760 14.72 28.30 0.20
CA GLU A 760 15.43 28.65 1.44
C GLU A 760 14.55 28.41 2.67
N LEU A 761 13.61 27.45 2.58
CA LEU A 761 12.51 27.16 3.50
C LEU A 761 11.50 28.30 3.70
N VAL A 762 11.91 29.57 3.64
CA VAL A 762 11.00 30.72 3.64
C VAL A 762 10.20 30.72 2.32
N PRO A 763 8.86 30.73 2.36
CA PRO A 763 8.03 30.77 1.15
C PRO A 763 8.42 31.90 0.19
N ASP A 764 8.49 31.58 -1.11
CA ASP A 764 8.69 32.59 -2.15
C ASP A 764 7.45 33.46 -2.30
N TYR A 765 7.63 34.77 -2.49
CA TYR A 765 6.51 35.66 -2.79
C TYR A 765 5.88 35.32 -4.14
N ALA A 766 4.57 35.49 -4.20
CA ALA A 766 3.82 35.38 -5.45
C ALA A 766 2.79 36.51 -5.58
N THR A 767 2.44 36.81 -6.82
CA THR A 767 1.40 37.79 -7.19
C THR A 767 0.14 37.12 -7.73
N GLY A 768 0.17 35.81 -7.97
CA GLY A 768 -0.92 35.03 -8.54
C GLY A 768 -0.58 33.54 -8.60
N PHE A 769 -1.60 32.69 -8.67
CA PHE A 769 -1.43 31.24 -8.75
C PHE A 769 -0.70 30.84 -10.03
N ALA A 770 -0.93 31.56 -11.14
CA ALA A 770 -0.20 31.33 -12.39
C ALA A 770 1.30 31.61 -12.23
N GLN A 771 1.69 32.64 -11.48
CA GLN A 771 3.10 32.92 -11.21
C GLN A 771 3.69 31.83 -10.33
N TYR A 772 3.04 31.50 -9.20
CA TYR A 772 3.51 30.47 -8.28
C TYR A 772 3.72 29.12 -8.99
N LYS A 773 2.76 28.70 -9.85
CA LYS A 773 2.88 27.47 -10.63
C LYS A 773 4.06 27.49 -11.59
N ARG A 774 4.39 28.62 -12.22
CA ARG A 774 5.52 28.70 -13.17
C ARG A 774 6.87 28.79 -12.49
N ASP A 775 6.95 29.66 -11.47
CA ASP A 775 8.21 30.15 -10.93
C ASP A 775 8.66 29.29 -9.75
N VAL A 776 7.72 28.76 -8.94
CA VAL A 776 8.00 27.84 -7.84
C VAL A 776 7.88 26.38 -8.31
N LEU A 777 6.66 25.91 -8.59
CA LEU A 777 6.44 24.49 -8.94
C LEU A 777 7.11 24.12 -10.27
N GLY A 778 6.99 24.97 -11.29
CA GLY A 778 7.57 24.73 -12.61
C GLY A 778 9.09 24.67 -12.58
N THR A 779 9.76 25.47 -11.74
CA THR A 779 11.21 25.40 -11.57
C THR A 779 11.63 24.11 -10.88
N MET A 780 10.93 23.73 -9.81
CA MET A 780 11.14 22.45 -9.12
C MET A 780 10.94 21.26 -10.08
N TYR A 781 9.86 21.24 -10.87
CA TYR A 781 9.59 20.16 -11.81
C TYR A 781 10.63 20.08 -12.93
N ARG A 782 11.09 21.21 -13.47
CA ARG A 782 12.19 21.23 -14.44
C ARG A 782 13.49 20.67 -13.86
N ALA A 783 13.75 20.88 -12.57
CA ALA A 783 14.90 20.30 -11.89
C ALA A 783 14.76 18.77 -11.78
N VAL A 784 13.57 18.28 -11.40
CA VAL A 784 13.25 16.84 -11.38
C VAL A 784 13.41 16.22 -12.76
N ASP A 785 12.92 16.88 -13.83
CA ASP A 785 12.96 16.38 -15.21
C ASP A 785 14.39 16.18 -15.76
N ARG A 786 15.40 16.82 -15.14
CA ARG A 786 16.82 16.63 -15.49
C ARG A 786 17.43 15.38 -14.86
N LEU A 787 16.74 14.74 -13.92
CA LEU A 787 17.21 13.57 -13.19
C LEU A 787 16.67 12.27 -13.82
N VAL A 788 17.44 11.20 -13.70
CA VAL A 788 17.08 9.89 -14.28
C VAL A 788 16.00 9.22 -13.41
N ASP A 789 14.93 8.75 -14.06
CA ASP A 789 13.82 7.98 -13.46
C ASP A 789 13.11 8.67 -12.27
N SER A 790 13.17 10.00 -12.22
CA SER A 790 12.70 10.82 -11.09
C SER A 790 11.21 11.20 -11.16
N SER A 791 10.48 10.76 -12.19
CA SER A 791 9.07 11.12 -12.38
C SER A 791 8.13 10.81 -11.20
N PRO A 792 8.37 9.78 -10.35
CA PRO A 792 7.51 9.52 -9.19
C PRO A 792 7.48 10.66 -8.16
N ILE A 793 8.55 11.44 -8.03
CA ILE A 793 8.62 12.58 -7.10
C ILE A 793 8.25 13.91 -7.76
N ARG A 794 7.88 13.90 -9.05
CA ARG A 794 7.47 15.10 -9.80
C ARG A 794 6.04 15.51 -9.44
N ARG A 795 5.84 15.93 -8.20
CA ARG A 795 4.54 16.23 -7.58
C ARG A 795 4.68 17.38 -6.58
N GLU A 796 3.55 17.99 -6.20
CA GLU A 796 3.56 19.12 -5.25
C GLU A 796 4.02 18.75 -3.83
N PHE A 797 4.03 17.47 -3.48
CA PHE A 797 4.58 17.00 -2.20
C PHE A 797 6.09 17.14 -2.08
N LEU A 798 6.81 17.24 -3.21
CA LEU A 798 8.26 17.45 -3.21
C LEU A 798 8.66 18.85 -2.69
N ASN A 799 7.74 19.82 -2.74
CA ASN A 799 8.00 21.17 -2.28
C ASN A 799 8.18 21.18 -0.76
N ALA A 800 9.40 21.40 -0.29
CA ALA A 800 9.81 21.28 1.11
C ALA A 800 9.95 22.65 1.83
N ARG A 801 9.38 23.74 1.26
CA ARG A 801 9.33 25.04 1.95
C ARG A 801 8.50 24.94 3.23
N GLY A 802 8.78 25.82 4.20
CA GLY A 802 8.09 25.89 5.49
C GLY A 802 6.59 26.18 5.41
N ALA A 803 6.11 26.75 4.30
CA ALA A 803 4.69 26.74 3.93
C ALA A 803 4.51 26.63 2.41
N VAL A 804 3.51 25.88 1.96
CA VAL A 804 3.29 25.57 0.54
C VAL A 804 1.81 25.57 0.16
N ILE A 805 1.51 26.01 -1.07
CA ILE A 805 0.18 25.82 -1.64
C ILE A 805 0.05 24.39 -2.17
N LYS A 806 -0.97 23.66 -1.68
CA LYS A 806 -1.44 22.38 -2.20
C LYS A 806 -2.68 22.60 -3.07
N PHE A 807 -2.50 22.61 -4.38
CA PHE A 807 -3.62 22.85 -5.30
C PHE A 807 -4.58 21.66 -5.35
N SER A 808 -4.11 20.44 -5.07
CA SER A 808 -4.98 19.27 -4.98
C SER A 808 -6.00 19.36 -3.85
N ARG A 809 -5.66 20.06 -2.76
CA ARG A 809 -6.50 20.27 -1.57
C ARG A 809 -7.10 21.68 -1.48
N MET A 810 -6.69 22.59 -2.36
CA MET A 810 -7.01 24.03 -2.29
C MET A 810 -6.70 24.64 -0.91
N ALA A 811 -5.52 24.31 -0.37
CA ALA A 811 -5.06 24.75 0.95
C ALA A 811 -3.62 25.28 0.93
N LEU A 812 -3.30 26.21 1.83
CA LEU A 812 -1.94 26.51 2.27
C LEU A 812 -1.62 25.59 3.45
N GLU A 813 -0.51 24.87 3.35
CA GLU A 813 -0.04 23.95 4.37
C GLU A 813 1.25 24.51 5.00
N VAL A 814 1.20 24.86 6.28
CA VAL A 814 2.34 25.28 7.08
C VAL A 814 2.95 24.05 7.73
N ARG A 815 4.21 23.77 7.43
CA ARG A 815 4.90 22.49 7.72
C ARG A 815 6.26 22.68 8.42
N ILE A 816 6.62 23.91 8.76
CA ILE A 816 7.83 24.19 9.52
C ILE A 816 7.71 23.84 11.01
N LEU A 817 6.52 23.48 11.50
CA LEU A 817 6.28 23.29 12.92
C LEU A 817 6.73 21.92 13.40
N ASP A 818 7.45 21.94 14.52
CA ASP A 818 7.74 20.75 15.29
C ASP A 818 6.45 20.25 16.00
N VAL A 819 6.28 18.94 16.18
CA VAL A 819 5.20 18.36 16.99
C VAL A 819 5.55 18.49 18.47
N GLN A 820 4.55 18.82 19.30
CA GLN A 820 4.74 19.22 20.69
C GLN A 820 4.57 18.05 21.69
N GLU A 821 4.77 18.35 22.97
CA GLU A 821 4.59 17.39 24.07
C GLU A 821 3.13 16.91 24.25
N CYS A 822 2.16 17.65 23.71
CA CYS A 822 0.75 17.28 23.73
C CYS A 822 -0.04 18.01 22.64
N VAL A 823 -1.16 17.40 22.23
CA VAL A 823 -2.07 17.94 21.20
C VAL A 823 -2.55 19.35 21.53
N ARG A 824 -2.75 19.67 22.82
CA ARG A 824 -3.14 21.01 23.26
C ARG A 824 -2.11 22.08 22.88
N CYS A 825 -0.82 21.77 23.01
CA CYS A 825 0.24 22.67 22.58
C CYS A 825 0.28 22.79 21.05
N ASP A 826 0.13 21.68 20.32
CA ASP A 826 0.05 21.68 18.84
C ASP A 826 -1.10 22.58 18.34
N VAL A 827 -2.30 22.40 18.91
CA VAL A 827 -3.49 23.20 18.59
C VAL A 827 -3.31 24.66 18.97
N ALA A 828 -2.60 24.95 20.08
CA ALA A 828 -2.37 26.33 20.48
C ALA A 828 -1.45 27.07 19.50
N ILE A 829 -0.38 26.41 19.05
CA ILE A 829 0.51 26.93 18.01
C ILE A 829 -0.26 27.06 16.68
N ALA A 830 -1.12 26.11 16.33
CA ALA A 830 -1.95 26.20 15.14
C ALA A 830 -2.93 27.40 15.17
N SER A 831 -3.54 27.68 16.33
CA SER A 831 -4.40 28.87 16.51
C SER A 831 -3.59 30.15 16.35
N PHE A 832 -2.41 30.24 16.96
CA PHE A 832 -1.49 31.37 16.78
C PHE A 832 -1.13 31.57 15.29
N VAL A 833 -0.75 30.51 14.59
CA VAL A 833 -0.44 30.55 13.15
C VAL A 833 -1.65 31.03 12.33
N ARG A 834 -2.83 30.45 12.53
CA ARG A 834 -4.07 30.81 11.82
C ARG A 834 -4.36 32.30 11.93
N TRP A 835 -4.34 32.85 13.15
CA TRP A 835 -4.74 34.24 13.40
C TRP A 835 -3.65 35.25 13.08
N CYS A 836 -2.37 34.90 13.24
CA CYS A 836 -1.26 35.73 12.73
C CYS A 836 -1.34 35.86 11.21
N LEU A 837 -1.54 34.74 10.50
CA LEU A 837 -1.67 34.74 9.04
C LEU A 837 -2.91 35.51 8.58
N ALA A 838 -4.05 35.35 9.25
CA ALA A 838 -5.26 36.11 8.95
C ALA A 838 -5.02 37.62 9.07
N SER A 839 -4.39 38.05 10.17
CA SER A 839 -4.07 39.46 10.41
C SER A 839 -3.08 40.01 9.38
N LEU A 840 -2.00 39.29 9.07
CA LEU A 840 -0.98 39.71 8.10
C LEU A 840 -1.51 39.74 6.67
N ALA A 841 -2.30 38.72 6.28
CA ALA A 841 -2.91 38.65 4.97
C ALA A 841 -3.90 39.81 4.76
N SER A 842 -4.66 40.18 5.79
CA SER A 842 -5.54 41.35 5.76
C SER A 842 -4.75 42.65 5.51
N ASP A 843 -3.65 42.87 6.24
CA ASP A 843 -2.80 44.06 6.04
C ASP A 843 -2.17 44.10 4.64
N LEU A 844 -1.75 42.96 4.09
CA LEU A 844 -1.22 42.86 2.73
C LEU A 844 -2.29 43.19 1.68
N GLN A 845 -3.51 42.67 1.84
CA GLN A 845 -4.63 43.00 0.94
C GLN A 845 -5.02 44.46 1.01
N ALA A 846 -4.97 45.06 2.20
CA ALA A 846 -5.20 46.48 2.41
C ALA A 846 -4.03 47.37 1.96
N SER A 847 -2.91 46.78 1.50
CA SER A 847 -1.65 47.48 1.21
C SER A 847 -1.12 48.29 2.40
N ALA A 848 -1.49 47.89 3.63
CA ALA A 848 -1.02 48.47 4.89
C ALA A 848 0.36 47.92 5.29
N LEU A 849 0.77 46.79 4.70
CA LEU A 849 2.07 46.16 4.90
C LEU A 849 2.79 45.96 3.56
N ALA A 850 4.07 46.30 3.51
CA ALA A 850 4.92 46.04 2.36
C ALA A 850 5.74 44.76 2.57
N LEU A 851 5.98 44.01 1.50
CA LEU A 851 6.83 42.82 1.55
C LEU A 851 8.30 43.25 1.69
N PRO A 852 9.01 42.84 2.75
CA PRO A 852 10.42 43.15 2.95
C PRO A 852 11.31 42.29 2.04
N ASP A 853 12.60 42.61 2.02
CA ASP A 853 13.62 41.79 1.39
C ASP A 853 13.56 40.34 1.89
N HIS A 854 13.49 39.39 0.96
CA HIS A 854 13.33 37.96 1.27
C HIS A 854 14.59 37.39 1.94
N GLY A 855 15.78 37.85 1.53
CA GLY A 855 17.05 37.43 2.14
C GLY A 855 17.18 37.81 3.61
N ALA A 856 16.62 38.95 4.02
CA ALA A 856 16.53 39.31 5.44
C ALA A 856 15.68 38.31 6.25
N LEU A 857 14.57 37.81 5.69
CA LEU A 857 13.71 36.81 6.34
C LEU A 857 14.40 35.45 6.43
N VAL A 858 15.17 35.07 5.42
CA VAL A 858 15.98 33.85 5.43
C VAL A 858 17.07 33.92 6.49
N ALA A 859 17.78 35.05 6.60
CA ALA A 859 18.76 35.26 7.66
C ALA A 859 18.12 35.18 9.07
N ASP A 860 16.91 35.73 9.22
CA ASP A 860 16.15 35.64 10.46
C ASP A 860 15.76 34.19 10.78
N LEU A 861 15.35 33.39 9.80
CA LEU A 861 15.05 31.96 9.97
C LEU A 861 16.28 31.20 10.49
N HIS A 862 17.44 31.38 9.85
CA HIS A 862 18.66 30.70 10.28
C HIS A 862 19.03 31.04 11.73
N ALA A 863 18.98 32.31 12.11
CA ALA A 863 19.25 32.74 13.48
C ALA A 863 18.24 32.16 14.48
N THR A 864 16.96 32.12 14.11
CA THR A 864 15.86 31.56 14.93
C THR A 864 16.04 30.07 15.15
N VAL A 865 16.38 29.30 14.11
CA VAL A 865 16.62 27.85 14.21
C VAL A 865 17.78 27.53 15.15
N GLU A 866 18.86 28.30 15.06
CA GLU A 866 20.06 28.09 15.87
C GLU A 866 19.85 28.48 17.34
N LEU A 867 19.23 29.65 17.59
CA LEU A 867 19.25 30.31 18.91
C LEU A 867 17.87 30.45 19.58
N GLY A 868 16.79 30.00 18.95
CA GLY A 868 15.45 30.02 19.51
C GLY A 868 14.95 31.43 19.84
N CYS A 869 14.31 31.59 21.02
CA CYS A 869 13.70 32.85 21.46
C CYS A 869 14.72 33.99 21.68
N GLU A 870 15.97 33.65 21.97
CA GLU A 870 17.05 34.62 22.24
C GLU A 870 17.75 35.12 20.98
N ALA A 871 17.43 34.56 19.81
CA ALA A 871 17.99 34.98 18.55
C ALA A 871 17.75 36.47 18.29
N ARG A 872 18.73 37.14 17.67
CA ARG A 872 18.66 38.57 17.31
C ARG A 872 18.41 38.71 15.81
N VAL A 873 17.22 39.21 15.46
CA VAL A 873 16.65 39.20 14.10
C VAL A 873 16.22 40.59 13.64
N LEU A 874 16.12 40.80 12.32
CA LEU A 874 15.72 42.07 11.74
C LEU A 874 14.20 42.27 11.79
N ALA A 875 13.37 41.25 11.56
CA ALA A 875 11.91 41.36 11.51
C ALA A 875 11.42 42.67 10.88
N PRO A 876 11.81 42.96 9.61
CA PRO A 876 11.68 44.28 9.01
C PRO A 876 10.23 44.72 8.77
N HIS A 877 9.28 43.78 8.82
CA HIS A 877 7.85 44.00 8.63
C HIS A 877 7.10 44.27 9.95
N LEU A 878 7.82 44.34 11.08
CA LEU A 878 7.25 44.64 12.39
C LEU A 878 7.81 45.96 12.96
N ASP A 879 6.88 46.87 13.24
CA ASP A 879 7.14 48.14 13.90
C ASP A 879 7.05 48.02 15.42
N GLY A 880 7.62 49.00 16.13
CA GLY A 880 7.48 49.11 17.60
C GLY A 880 8.29 48.11 18.42
N LEU A 881 9.15 47.30 17.79
CA LEU A 881 10.06 46.39 18.49
C LEU A 881 11.23 47.14 19.15
N SER A 882 11.65 46.68 20.32
CA SER A 882 12.88 47.15 20.97
C SER A 882 14.10 46.58 20.25
N ARG A 883 14.87 47.45 19.59
CA ARG A 883 16.00 47.07 18.73
C ARG A 883 17.35 47.46 19.34
N ASP A 884 18.36 46.64 19.10
CA ASP A 884 19.74 46.93 19.46
C ASP A 884 20.42 47.93 18.50
N ALA A 885 21.71 48.21 18.72
CA ALA A 885 22.48 49.15 17.89
C ALA A 885 22.65 48.70 16.42
N GLN A 886 22.44 47.41 16.13
CA GLN A 886 22.47 46.83 14.80
C GLN A 886 21.05 46.74 14.19
N GLY A 887 20.04 47.29 14.86
CA GLY A 887 18.64 47.30 14.42
C GLY A 887 17.92 45.97 14.65
N ARG A 888 18.47 45.05 15.44
CA ARG A 888 17.91 43.71 15.65
C ARG A 888 17.07 43.63 16.93
N ALA A 889 15.95 42.92 16.87
CA ALA A 889 15.09 42.62 18.00
C ALA A 889 15.30 41.17 18.47
N SER A 890 14.90 40.86 19.71
CA SER A 890 14.84 39.46 20.14
C SER A 890 13.68 38.74 19.43
N VAL A 891 13.84 37.47 19.06
CA VAL A 891 12.72 36.69 18.50
C VAL A 891 11.57 36.58 19.50
N ARG A 892 11.85 36.54 20.80
CA ARG A 892 10.80 36.59 21.82
C ARG A 892 9.91 37.83 21.67
N ASP A 893 10.49 39.01 21.43
CA ASP A 893 9.70 40.24 21.23
C ASP A 893 8.95 40.23 19.89
N VAL A 894 9.53 39.62 18.85
CA VAL A 894 8.86 39.37 17.57
C VAL A 894 7.63 38.47 17.76
N LEU A 895 7.76 37.37 18.49
CA LEU A 895 6.65 36.46 18.80
C LEU A 895 5.57 37.14 19.64
N ARG A 896 5.93 38.00 20.61
CA ARG A 896 4.97 38.82 21.37
C ARG A 896 4.22 39.80 20.47
N ALA A 897 4.90 40.42 19.51
CA ALA A 897 4.24 41.30 18.55
C ALA A 897 3.25 40.52 17.67
N PHE A 898 3.61 39.33 17.20
CA PHE A 898 2.68 38.46 16.48
C PHE A 898 1.51 37.99 17.34
N LEU A 899 1.76 37.66 18.62
CA LEU A 899 0.73 37.25 19.56
C LEU A 899 -0.30 38.38 19.75
N ALA A 900 0.17 39.61 19.93
CA ALA A 900 -0.71 40.78 20.01
C ALA A 900 -1.54 40.98 18.73
N ARG A 901 -1.01 40.60 17.55
CA ARG A 901 -1.80 40.58 16.32
C ARG A 901 -2.85 39.49 16.33
N ALA A 902 -2.49 38.25 16.67
CA ALA A 902 -3.41 37.12 16.75
C ALA A 902 -4.56 37.37 17.74
N GLN A 903 -4.25 37.94 18.91
CA GLN A 903 -5.24 38.27 19.96
C GLN A 903 -6.32 39.27 19.49
N ARG A 904 -6.07 40.07 18.44
CA ARG A 904 -7.07 40.98 17.87
C ARG A 904 -8.07 40.28 16.95
N GLU A 905 -7.65 39.17 16.34
CA GLU A 905 -8.45 38.43 15.35
C GLU A 905 -9.11 37.17 15.92
N VAL A 906 -8.55 36.62 17.01
CA VAL A 906 -8.94 35.32 17.57
C VAL A 906 -10.42 35.26 17.94
N SER A 907 -11.03 34.11 17.70
CA SER A 907 -12.39 33.84 18.18
C SER A 907 -12.40 33.68 19.71
N PRO A 908 -13.52 33.98 20.41
CA PRO A 908 -13.61 33.82 21.86
C PRO A 908 -13.29 32.40 22.34
N ASP A 909 -13.68 31.38 21.59
CA ASP A 909 -13.47 29.97 21.94
C ASP A 909 -12.00 29.55 21.80
N GLU A 910 -11.22 30.22 20.95
CA GLU A 910 -9.79 29.95 20.75
C GLU A 910 -8.87 30.86 21.59
N ALA A 911 -9.39 31.91 22.23
CA ALA A 911 -8.59 32.82 23.05
C ALA A 911 -7.73 32.12 24.15
N PRO A 912 -8.22 31.07 24.85
CA PRO A 912 -7.41 30.35 25.84
C PRO A 912 -6.15 29.69 25.26
N TYR A 913 -6.13 29.36 23.96
CA TYR A 913 -4.94 28.85 23.31
C TYR A 913 -3.85 29.91 23.17
N LEU A 914 -4.24 31.17 22.92
CA LEU A 914 -3.28 32.26 22.84
C LEU A 914 -2.70 32.63 24.22
N GLU A 915 -3.44 32.42 25.31
CA GLU A 915 -2.89 32.50 26.68
C GLU A 915 -1.82 31.42 26.92
N LEU A 916 -2.02 30.20 26.40
CA LEU A 916 -1.00 29.15 26.44
C LEU A 916 0.22 29.52 25.60
N VAL A 917 0.02 30.09 24.40
CA VAL A 917 1.13 30.57 23.56
C VAL A 917 1.90 31.69 24.25
N GLU A 918 1.24 32.60 24.97
CA GLU A 918 1.92 33.62 25.78
C GLU A 918 2.85 32.99 26.82
N GLN A 919 2.39 31.93 27.49
CA GLN A 919 3.20 31.18 28.45
C GLN A 919 4.40 30.50 27.77
N LEU A 920 4.20 29.88 26.60
CA LEU A 920 5.26 29.25 25.82
C LEU A 920 6.32 30.26 25.38
N ILE A 921 5.91 31.44 24.89
CA ILE A 921 6.82 32.53 24.53
C ILE A 921 7.63 33.01 25.75
N ALA A 922 6.99 33.06 26.92
CA ALA A 922 7.64 33.48 28.16
C ALA A 922 8.66 32.43 28.67
N SER A 923 8.33 31.14 28.59
CA SER A 923 9.20 30.05 29.06
C SER A 923 10.25 29.58 28.05
N GLY A 924 10.07 29.92 26.78
CA GLY A 924 10.79 29.31 25.66
C GLY A 924 10.10 28.05 25.14
N SER A 925 10.50 27.65 23.93
CA SER A 925 10.07 26.41 23.26
C SER A 925 10.32 25.16 24.11
N LEU A 926 9.69 24.03 23.75
CA LEU A 926 9.97 22.76 24.44
C LEU A 926 11.46 22.42 24.39
N ALA A 927 12.11 22.55 23.23
CA ALA A 927 13.53 22.30 23.09
C ALA A 927 14.39 23.18 24.03
N GLU A 928 14.10 24.48 24.15
CA GLU A 928 14.81 25.37 25.08
C GLU A 928 14.61 24.95 26.54
N ARG A 929 13.38 24.59 26.93
CA ARG A 929 13.09 24.11 28.29
C ARG A 929 13.81 22.79 28.60
N LEU A 930 13.87 21.86 27.66
CA LEU A 930 14.61 20.60 27.80
C LEU A 930 16.12 20.84 27.89
N ARG A 931 16.67 21.70 27.01
CA ARG A 931 18.09 22.10 27.03
C ARG A 931 18.47 22.77 28.35
N ALA A 932 17.58 23.60 28.92
CA ALA A 932 17.85 24.26 30.20
C ALA A 932 18.06 23.26 31.35
N VAL A 933 17.37 22.11 31.30
CA VAL A 933 17.52 21.03 32.29
C VAL A 933 18.74 20.16 32.00
N LEU A 934 18.99 19.84 30.73
CA LEU A 934 20.02 18.87 30.34
C LEU A 934 21.43 19.47 30.20
N SER A 935 21.55 20.74 29.82
CA SER A 935 22.85 21.39 29.60
C SER A 935 23.79 21.34 30.81
N PRO A 936 23.31 21.53 32.07
CA PRO A 936 24.16 21.40 33.25
C PRO A 936 24.75 20.00 33.48
N LEU A 937 24.18 18.96 32.85
CA LEU A 937 24.60 17.57 32.99
C LEU A 937 25.59 17.14 31.89
N VAL A 938 25.85 18.00 30.89
CA VAL A 938 26.80 17.70 29.82
C VAL A 938 28.19 17.49 30.41
N GLY A 939 28.79 16.33 30.13
CA GLY A 939 30.07 15.89 30.69
C GLY A 939 29.96 14.83 31.80
N ASP A 940 28.74 14.53 32.26
CA ASP A 940 28.40 13.36 33.09
C ASP A 940 27.40 12.49 32.32
N ASP A 941 27.92 11.56 31.51
CA ASP A 941 27.13 10.77 30.55
C ASP A 941 26.02 9.94 31.22
N ASP A 942 26.28 9.40 32.41
CA ASP A 942 25.31 8.59 33.15
C ASP A 942 24.17 9.45 33.67
N ALA A 943 24.48 10.58 34.33
CA ALA A 943 23.47 11.50 34.85
C ALA A 943 22.66 12.16 33.73
N PHE A 944 23.31 12.54 32.63
CA PHE A 944 22.66 13.08 31.45
C PHE A 944 21.68 12.07 30.85
N THR A 945 22.12 10.83 30.63
CA THR A 945 21.29 9.78 30.03
C THR A 945 20.10 9.43 30.91
N GLU A 946 20.29 9.34 32.23
CA GLU A 946 19.22 9.07 33.18
C GLU A 946 18.17 10.19 33.17
N ALA A 947 18.60 11.44 33.25
CA ALA A 947 17.71 12.60 33.21
C ALA A 947 16.95 12.69 31.88
N ALA A 948 17.64 12.52 30.75
CA ALA A 948 17.02 12.56 29.43
C ALA A 948 15.96 11.46 29.28
N ARG A 949 16.25 10.21 29.66
CA ARG A 949 15.26 9.12 29.61
C ARG A 949 14.05 9.39 30.50
N GLY A 950 14.27 9.89 31.71
CA GLY A 950 13.17 10.27 32.62
C GLY A 950 12.27 11.34 32.03
N ILE A 951 12.86 12.38 31.42
CA ILE A 951 12.14 13.45 30.72
C ILE A 951 11.31 12.90 29.56
N TYR A 952 11.90 12.10 28.66
CA TYR A 952 11.17 11.62 27.48
C TYR A 952 10.05 10.63 27.83
N ILE A 953 10.17 9.88 28.93
CA ILE A 953 9.05 9.11 29.50
C ILE A 953 7.95 10.06 29.98
N GLU A 954 8.30 11.11 30.73
CA GLU A 954 7.33 12.11 31.20
C GLU A 954 6.62 12.80 30.01
N LEU A 955 7.35 13.11 28.92
CA LEU A 955 6.75 13.67 27.72
C LEU A 955 5.73 12.72 27.07
N ALA A 956 6.05 11.43 26.96
CA ALA A 956 5.09 10.44 26.46
C ALA A 956 3.83 10.34 27.33
N ASP A 957 3.96 10.53 28.65
CA ASP A 957 2.82 10.60 29.56
C ASP A 957 2.03 11.91 29.36
N CYS A 958 2.71 13.06 29.21
CA CYS A 958 2.10 14.36 28.88
C CYS A 958 1.26 14.31 27.60
N LEU A 959 1.71 13.58 26.58
CA LEU A 959 0.98 13.40 25.32
C LEU A 959 -0.37 12.69 25.54
N LEU A 960 -0.40 11.64 26.37
CA LEU A 960 -1.63 10.88 26.67
C LEU A 960 -2.57 11.66 27.59
N ASP A 961 -2.02 12.34 28.59
CA ASP A 961 -2.77 13.18 29.52
C ASP A 961 -3.28 14.46 28.85
N ASN A 962 -2.67 14.84 27.73
CA ASN A 962 -2.89 16.09 27.01
C ASN A 962 -2.61 17.33 27.88
N GLU A 963 -1.47 17.30 28.59
CA GLU A 963 -1.05 18.37 29.47
C GLU A 963 0.35 18.89 29.08
N PRO A 964 0.58 20.22 29.07
CA PRO A 964 1.91 20.77 28.83
C PRO A 964 2.94 20.28 29.84
N TRP A 965 4.17 20.05 29.38
CA TRP A 965 5.23 19.54 30.22
C TRP A 965 5.63 20.57 31.27
N SER A 966 5.73 20.13 32.53
CA SER A 966 6.00 20.99 33.69
C SER A 966 7.18 20.52 34.56
N GLY A 967 7.86 19.44 34.15
CA GLY A 967 8.99 18.85 34.87
C GLY A 967 8.60 18.22 36.21
N ARG A 968 7.44 17.55 36.26
CA ARG A 968 6.88 16.91 37.47
C ARG A 968 7.79 15.79 37.99
N GLY A 969 8.63 15.19 37.13
CA GLY A 969 9.61 14.16 37.51
C GLY A 969 10.90 14.70 38.12
N LEU A 970 11.35 15.91 37.73
CA LEU A 970 12.64 16.49 38.15
C LEU A 970 12.63 17.02 39.59
N ARG A 971 11.46 17.17 40.22
CA ARG A 971 11.32 17.59 41.62
C ARG A 971 11.44 16.43 42.63
N LYS A 972 11.70 15.21 42.16
CA LYS A 972 11.91 14.01 42.99
C LYS A 972 13.28 13.38 42.73
N ALA A 973 14.34 14.15 42.87
CA ALA A 973 15.65 13.63 43.28
C ALA A 973 16.02 14.35 44.59
N PRO A 974 16.54 13.64 45.61
CA PRO A 974 16.79 14.19 46.94
C PRO A 974 17.82 15.33 46.96
#